data_AF-A0A2Z2P3Z5-F1
#
_entry.id   AF-A0A2Z2P3Z5-F1
#
_cell.length_a   1.000
_cell.length_b   1.000
_cell.length_c   1.000
_cell.angle_alpha   90.00
_cell.angle_beta   90.00
_cell.angle_gamma   90.00
#
_symmetry.space_group_name_H-M   'P 1'
#
loop_
_entity.id
_entity.type
_entity.pdbx_description
1 polymer ?
#
loop_
_entity_poly.entity_id
_entity_poly.type
_entity_poly.pdbx_seq_one_letter_code
_entity_poly.pdbx_strand_id
1 'polypeptide(L)'
;MSPRRVPGQRAIIDRRALAEEIASLHEAGGDRARGAIVAALRMALDEGRAELARRLEETPSAGHDVTAGFSFLMDQLLRVIHDHVTAHLYPVPNRTQAERLAILAVGGYGRAEMAPHSDVDIAFITPMRRAPWCEQVIEAMLYLLWDLGLKVGHSSRTVSDTIRMAREDLTIRTALLESRLVWGEQALYDELRARFWNEVAKGSERQFLTLKLAERDARHKRMGDSRYVVEPNVKEGKGGLRDLQTLYWIGKYVHRVDNAAELVDVGVLTQSEYRSFRRAEAFLLAARCHMHLITDRAEDRLTFDLQRQVAERMLFADRPGKSAVERFMQYYFLQVKRVGSLTGVFLAHLDEEFARKRPRTGFFAGWTQRPRQFKGYTVEGGRLRAPGDEWFRQDPVRLIEVFQLAEAEGLEIHPETMRQAGRDAKLIDGKLRRDKRANALFLDLLAGRKDPETALRWMNEAGVFGRFVPDFGRVNAQMQFDMYHHYTVDEHTIRAIGLLSQIERGLLVADHPRATREFPKLASRRALYVAVLLHDIAKGRGGDHSVLGADVAHRLCPRFGLDEKETDLVAWLVLHHLLMSRTAQKRDLTDPKTIEDFVAEVQSLERLRNLAILTAVDIRAVGPGTWNSWKGQLLGELYDAAQERLRLGHKGTGRKQRVAAKKDAVARLLEDQDHLVDSVGALLGDAYWIAEPEDIIASNLVQYDAAVASEDHLSIHCEVDETRGATRVSVIAADHPGLFYRMAGGIHLAGANIIDARIHTARSGYAVDNFLVQDHNARPFREAGQMARIEKGIRDALLAKVELVPKLAARPLAHSRAKAFDVAPRVGFDNDASNHFTVIEVTARDRPALLNRLAHALYKANLIVHSAHITAYGEAAADTFYVTDLTAAKVKAPDRLAEIEAALLAAASDQRQEQLEQA
;
A
#
# COMPACT_ATOMS: atom_id res chain seq x y z
N MET A 1 27.54 -20.40 -5.59
CA MET A 1 27.31 -20.46 -7.05
C MET A 1 28.65 -20.70 -7.72
N SER A 2 28.83 -21.76 -8.52
CA SER A 2 29.77 -21.62 -9.64
C SER A 2 29.27 -20.46 -10.49
N PRO A 3 30.09 -19.43 -10.75
CA PRO A 3 29.62 -18.25 -11.48
C PRO A 3 29.04 -18.71 -12.81
N ARG A 4 27.78 -18.34 -13.06
CA ARG A 4 27.13 -18.58 -14.34
C ARG A 4 28.03 -17.97 -15.41
N ARG A 5 28.37 -18.74 -16.45
CA ARG A 5 29.24 -18.22 -17.52
C ARG A 5 28.51 -17.09 -18.23
N VAL A 6 28.94 -15.86 -17.99
CA VAL A 6 28.38 -14.67 -18.65
C VAL A 6 28.69 -14.77 -20.15
N PRO A 7 27.69 -14.77 -21.04
CA PRO A 7 27.93 -14.85 -22.48
C PRO A 7 28.53 -13.53 -23.01
N GLY A 8 29.32 -13.61 -24.09
CA GLY A 8 29.83 -12.41 -24.77
C GLY A 8 30.61 -11.45 -23.86
N GLN A 9 31.52 -11.97 -23.02
CA GLN A 9 32.21 -11.21 -21.98
C GLN A 9 32.99 -9.99 -22.50
N ARG A 10 33.63 -10.11 -23.66
CA ARG A 10 34.41 -9.01 -24.27
C ARG A 10 33.56 -7.81 -24.66
N ALA A 11 32.29 -8.02 -25.00
CA ALA A 11 31.38 -6.92 -25.29
C ALA A 11 30.95 -6.17 -24.02
N ILE A 12 31.06 -6.79 -22.83
CA ILE A 12 30.84 -6.11 -21.54
C ILE A 12 32.09 -5.34 -21.15
N ILE A 13 33.26 -5.98 -21.24
CA ILE A 13 34.56 -5.36 -20.95
C ILE A 13 35.69 -6.20 -21.56
N ASP A 14 36.55 -5.57 -22.35
CA ASP A 14 37.83 -6.18 -22.76
C ASP A 14 38.92 -5.84 -21.74
N ARG A 15 39.05 -6.70 -20.72
CA ARG A 15 40.05 -6.54 -19.65
C ARG A 15 41.47 -6.36 -20.20
N ARG A 16 41.82 -7.05 -21.29
CA ARG A 16 43.19 -7.04 -21.81
C ARG A 16 43.49 -5.69 -22.45
N ALA A 17 42.59 -5.22 -23.32
CA ALA A 17 42.75 -3.92 -23.94
C ALA A 17 42.81 -2.79 -22.90
N LEU A 18 41.92 -2.83 -21.90
CA LEU A 18 41.91 -1.84 -20.82
C LEU A 18 43.20 -1.88 -19.96
N ALA A 19 43.72 -3.07 -19.66
CA ALA A 19 44.97 -3.20 -18.90
C ALA A 19 46.18 -2.66 -19.71
N GLU A 20 46.24 -2.94 -21.01
CA GLU A 20 47.27 -2.42 -21.92
C GLU A 20 47.19 -0.89 -22.05
N GLU A 21 45.99 -0.32 -22.16
CA GLU A 21 45.76 1.13 -22.17
C GLU A 21 46.23 1.80 -20.87
N ILE A 22 45.84 1.26 -19.72
CA ILE A 22 46.23 1.80 -18.40
C ILE A 22 47.74 1.74 -18.20
N ALA A 23 48.38 0.65 -18.62
CA ALA A 23 49.84 0.52 -18.56
C ALA A 23 50.52 1.60 -19.42
N SER A 24 50.04 1.82 -20.65
CA SER A 24 50.57 2.86 -21.55
C SER A 24 50.38 4.27 -20.98
N LEU A 25 49.21 4.57 -20.40
CA LEU A 25 48.94 5.85 -19.74
C LEU A 25 49.88 6.09 -18.56
N HIS A 26 50.14 5.04 -17.76
CA HIS A 26 51.09 5.13 -16.64
C HIS A 26 52.53 5.33 -17.13
N GLU A 27 52.98 4.60 -18.16
CA GLU A 27 54.31 4.78 -18.73
C GLU A 27 54.53 6.21 -19.27
N ALA A 28 53.49 6.81 -19.87
CA ALA A 28 53.58 8.16 -20.41
C ALA A 28 53.52 9.26 -19.34
N GLY A 29 52.71 9.09 -18.28
CA GLY A 29 52.39 10.14 -17.32
C GLY A 29 52.90 9.96 -15.89
N GLY A 30 53.40 8.78 -15.53
CA GLY A 30 53.78 8.41 -14.16
C GLY A 30 52.65 8.69 -13.16
N ASP A 31 52.97 9.33 -12.04
CA ASP A 31 51.99 9.69 -10.99
C ASP A 31 50.91 10.67 -11.47
N ARG A 32 51.20 11.47 -12.52
CA ARG A 32 50.23 12.41 -13.11
C ARG A 32 49.18 11.71 -13.98
N ALA A 33 49.37 10.44 -14.32
CA ALA A 33 48.45 9.67 -15.16
C ALA A 33 47.13 9.30 -14.48
N ARG A 34 47.00 9.46 -13.15
CA ARG A 34 45.82 9.05 -12.38
C ARG A 34 44.50 9.53 -13.00
N GLY A 35 44.41 10.80 -13.40
CA GLY A 35 43.19 11.35 -14.01
C GLY A 35 42.81 10.65 -15.32
N ALA A 36 43.78 10.36 -16.18
CA ALA A 36 43.55 9.65 -17.44
C ALA A 36 43.19 8.18 -17.21
N ILE A 37 43.81 7.53 -16.22
CA ILE A 37 43.50 6.14 -15.83
C ILE A 37 42.07 6.05 -15.28
N VAL A 38 41.66 6.99 -14.42
CA VAL A 38 40.28 7.07 -13.92
C VAL A 38 39.30 7.29 -15.08
N ALA A 39 39.66 8.11 -16.09
CA ALA A 39 38.83 8.30 -17.27
C ALA A 39 38.68 7.03 -18.12
N ALA A 40 39.76 6.25 -18.33
CA ALA A 40 39.70 4.98 -19.03
C ALA A 40 38.84 3.94 -18.28
N LEU A 41 39.03 3.83 -16.95
CA LEU A 41 38.21 2.96 -16.10
C LEU A 41 36.73 3.37 -16.09
N ARG A 42 36.46 4.69 -16.08
CA ARG A 42 35.10 5.27 -16.17
C ARG A 42 34.44 4.86 -17.48
N MET A 43 35.13 5.06 -18.59
CA MET A 43 34.64 4.72 -19.92
C MET A 43 34.29 3.23 -20.02
N ALA A 44 35.18 2.35 -19.58
CA ALA A 44 34.93 0.91 -19.56
C ALA A 44 33.75 0.50 -18.66
N LEU A 45 33.60 1.17 -17.50
CA LEU A 45 32.44 0.95 -16.62
C LEU A 45 31.14 1.38 -17.31
N ASP A 46 31.10 2.55 -17.93
CA ASP A 46 29.89 3.11 -18.52
C ASP A 46 29.48 2.34 -19.80
N GLU A 47 30.44 1.96 -20.64
CA GLU A 47 30.19 1.09 -21.82
C GLU A 47 29.66 -0.28 -21.41
N GLY A 48 30.27 -0.91 -20.40
CA GLY A 48 29.81 -2.19 -19.89
C GLY A 48 28.41 -2.13 -19.29
N ARG A 49 28.07 -1.03 -18.60
CA ARG A 49 26.70 -0.78 -18.10
C ARG A 49 25.70 -0.60 -19.23
N ALA A 50 26.06 0.16 -20.27
CA ALA A 50 25.22 0.38 -21.45
C ALA A 50 24.93 -0.93 -22.19
N GLU A 51 25.94 -1.77 -22.39
CA GLU A 51 25.77 -3.09 -23.02
C GLU A 51 24.84 -4.00 -22.18
N LEU A 52 25.00 -4.01 -20.86
CA LEU A 52 24.13 -4.81 -19.97
C LEU A 52 22.68 -4.30 -19.95
N ALA A 53 22.49 -2.98 -20.01
CA ALA A 53 21.16 -2.38 -20.13
C ALA A 53 20.49 -2.78 -21.46
N ARG A 54 21.22 -2.70 -22.58
CA ARG A 54 20.76 -3.13 -23.90
C ARG A 54 20.34 -4.61 -23.90
N ARG A 55 21.16 -5.49 -23.32
CA ARG A 55 20.83 -6.94 -23.21
C ARG A 55 19.56 -7.19 -22.41
N LEU A 56 19.33 -6.42 -21.35
CA LEU A 56 18.12 -6.54 -20.56
C LEU A 56 16.89 -6.06 -21.36
N GLU A 57 17.00 -5.02 -22.17
CA GLU A 57 15.91 -4.60 -23.07
C GLU A 57 15.57 -5.66 -24.13
N GLU A 58 16.58 -6.34 -24.67
CA GLU A 58 16.36 -7.44 -25.63
C GLU A 58 15.76 -8.69 -24.99
N THR A 59 16.13 -8.98 -23.73
CA THR A 59 15.59 -10.11 -22.96
C THR A 59 15.09 -9.65 -21.58
N PRO A 60 13.90 -9.02 -21.48
CA PRO A 60 13.45 -8.32 -20.26
C PRO A 60 13.17 -9.17 -19.03
N SER A 61 13.19 -10.49 -19.17
CA SER A 61 13.02 -11.42 -18.05
C SER A 61 14.33 -12.05 -17.57
N ALA A 62 15.48 -11.68 -18.16
CA ALA A 62 16.79 -12.28 -17.89
C ALA A 62 17.48 -11.73 -16.62
N GLY A 63 16.75 -11.65 -15.50
CA GLY A 63 17.23 -11.06 -14.26
C GLY A 63 18.52 -11.69 -13.71
N HIS A 64 18.67 -13.01 -13.83
CA HIS A 64 19.91 -13.69 -13.43
C HIS A 64 21.11 -13.34 -14.33
N ASP A 65 20.90 -13.16 -15.63
CA ASP A 65 21.99 -12.96 -16.57
C ASP A 65 22.49 -11.52 -16.52
N VAL A 66 21.59 -10.55 -16.41
CA VAL A 66 21.96 -9.14 -16.24
C VAL A 66 22.75 -8.93 -14.94
N THR A 67 22.28 -9.50 -13.82
CA THR A 67 22.93 -9.30 -12.51
C THR A 67 24.29 -10.00 -12.39
N ALA A 68 24.41 -11.20 -12.98
CA ALA A 68 25.71 -11.85 -13.13
C ALA A 68 26.65 -11.03 -14.03
N GLY A 69 26.12 -10.39 -15.08
CA GLY A 69 26.86 -9.50 -15.96
C GLY A 69 27.43 -8.27 -15.25
N PHE A 70 26.63 -7.57 -14.44
CA PHE A 70 27.09 -6.43 -13.63
C PHE A 70 28.16 -6.85 -12.63
N SER A 71 28.01 -8.03 -12.02
CA SER A 71 29.00 -8.60 -11.10
C SER A 71 30.30 -8.94 -11.83
N PHE A 72 30.21 -9.49 -13.04
CA PHE A 72 31.37 -9.78 -13.89
C PHE A 72 32.12 -8.52 -14.33
N LEU A 73 31.41 -7.46 -14.71
CA LEU A 73 32.00 -6.16 -15.04
C LEU A 73 32.82 -5.64 -13.86
N MET A 74 32.24 -5.66 -12.65
CA MET A 74 32.93 -5.23 -11.43
C MET A 74 34.13 -6.12 -11.09
N ASP A 75 34.02 -7.44 -11.28
CA ASP A 75 35.15 -8.36 -11.11
C ASP A 75 36.34 -7.97 -12.01
N GLN A 76 36.07 -7.63 -13.28
CA GLN A 76 37.15 -7.27 -14.20
C GLN A 76 37.77 -5.91 -13.86
N LEU A 77 36.96 -4.92 -13.48
CA LEU A 77 37.48 -3.61 -13.04
C LEU A 77 38.36 -3.76 -11.80
N LEU A 78 37.93 -4.51 -10.78
CA LEU A 78 38.73 -4.73 -9.58
C LEU A 78 40.06 -5.45 -9.88
N ARG A 79 40.05 -6.38 -10.84
CA ARG A 79 41.28 -7.07 -11.29
C ARG A 79 42.25 -6.11 -11.96
N VAL A 80 41.76 -5.28 -12.88
CA VAL A 80 42.58 -4.27 -13.58
C VAL A 80 43.14 -3.25 -12.59
N ILE A 81 42.31 -2.74 -11.68
CA ILE A 81 42.72 -1.80 -10.63
C ILE A 81 43.79 -2.44 -9.73
N HIS A 82 43.56 -3.67 -9.26
CA HIS A 82 44.54 -4.37 -8.44
C HIS A 82 45.87 -4.58 -9.17
N ASP A 83 45.83 -5.05 -10.41
CA ASP A 83 47.03 -5.31 -11.21
C ASP A 83 47.79 -4.00 -11.45
N HIS A 84 47.09 -2.90 -11.76
CA HIS A 84 47.70 -1.59 -11.89
C HIS A 84 48.39 -1.12 -10.59
N VAL A 85 47.66 -1.16 -9.47
CA VAL A 85 48.17 -0.70 -8.17
C VAL A 85 49.38 -1.53 -7.73
N THR A 86 49.34 -2.85 -7.90
CA THR A 86 50.41 -3.75 -7.43
C THR A 86 51.60 -3.87 -8.38
N ALA A 87 51.44 -3.57 -9.67
CA ALA A 87 52.54 -3.59 -10.64
C ALA A 87 53.23 -2.23 -10.79
N HIS A 88 52.51 -1.13 -10.61
CA HIS A 88 53.01 0.21 -10.96
C HIS A 88 53.10 1.17 -9.77
N LEU A 89 52.12 1.20 -8.87
CA LEU A 89 52.13 2.15 -7.73
C LEU A 89 52.90 1.62 -6.53
N TYR A 90 52.71 0.35 -6.19
CA TYR A 90 53.37 -0.32 -5.06
C TYR A 90 53.99 -1.66 -5.48
N PRO A 91 54.96 -1.64 -6.42
CA PRO A 91 55.63 -2.85 -6.86
C PRO A 91 56.47 -3.47 -5.74
N VAL A 92 56.36 -4.79 -5.58
CA VAL A 92 57.20 -5.56 -4.66
C VAL A 92 57.95 -6.62 -5.48
N PRO A 93 59.26 -6.43 -5.73
CA PRO A 93 60.05 -7.35 -6.57
C PRO A 93 60.11 -8.77 -6.01
N ASN A 94 60.16 -8.92 -4.69
CA ASN A 94 60.21 -10.20 -3.98
C ASN A 94 59.14 -10.22 -2.88
N ARG A 95 57.96 -10.78 -3.18
CA ARG A 95 56.85 -10.85 -2.22
C ARG A 95 57.16 -11.82 -1.07
N THR A 96 57.11 -11.31 0.14
CA THR A 96 57.12 -12.06 1.40
C THR A 96 55.71 -12.55 1.75
N GLN A 97 55.59 -13.31 2.85
CA GLN A 97 54.28 -13.71 3.37
C GLN A 97 53.41 -12.53 3.83
N ALA A 98 54.00 -11.38 4.17
CA ALA A 98 53.27 -10.19 4.60
C ALA A 98 52.65 -9.41 3.43
N GLU A 99 53.16 -9.59 2.21
CA GLU A 99 52.68 -8.92 0.98
C GLU A 99 51.72 -9.82 0.18
N ARG A 100 50.75 -10.40 0.90
CA ARG A 100 49.67 -11.22 0.32
C ARG A 100 48.34 -10.54 0.60
N LEU A 101 47.51 -10.42 -0.43
CA LEU A 101 46.19 -9.79 -0.34
C LEU A 101 45.19 -10.66 -1.12
N ALA A 102 44.05 -10.97 -0.51
CA ALA A 102 42.92 -11.56 -1.21
C ALA A 102 41.74 -10.60 -1.22
N ILE A 103 41.11 -10.44 -2.37
CA ILE A 103 39.96 -9.57 -2.59
C ILE A 103 38.72 -10.44 -2.76
N LEU A 104 37.80 -10.31 -1.83
CA LEU A 104 36.54 -11.06 -1.81
C LEU A 104 35.38 -10.12 -2.14
N ALA A 105 34.48 -10.59 -2.99
CA ALA A 105 33.13 -10.05 -3.09
C ALA A 105 32.27 -10.64 -1.98
N VAL A 106 31.48 -9.82 -1.29
CA VAL A 106 30.54 -10.27 -0.24
C VAL A 106 29.12 -9.76 -0.52
N GLY A 107 28.13 -10.26 0.21
CA GLY A 107 26.73 -9.82 0.05
C GLY A 107 26.17 -10.15 -1.34
N GLY A 108 25.39 -9.21 -1.90
CA GLY A 108 24.82 -9.34 -3.25
C GLY A 108 25.87 -9.45 -4.35
N TYR A 109 27.04 -8.82 -4.16
CA TYR A 109 28.16 -8.94 -5.08
C TYR A 109 28.82 -10.33 -5.01
N GLY A 110 28.99 -10.87 -3.79
CA GLY A 110 29.50 -12.22 -3.57
C GLY A 110 28.64 -13.29 -4.24
N ARG A 111 27.31 -13.15 -4.18
CA ARG A 111 26.34 -14.01 -4.87
C ARG A 111 26.28 -13.84 -6.39
N ALA A 112 26.99 -12.86 -6.96
CA ALA A 112 26.86 -12.46 -8.37
C ALA A 112 25.44 -12.01 -8.75
N GLU A 113 24.77 -11.27 -7.85
CA GLU A 113 23.41 -10.75 -7.99
C GLU A 113 23.36 -9.20 -7.96
N MET A 114 24.41 -8.53 -8.45
CA MET A 114 24.44 -7.06 -8.51
C MET A 114 23.41 -6.52 -9.50
N ALA A 115 22.45 -5.75 -9.02
CA ALA A 115 21.62 -4.89 -9.86
C ALA A 115 22.38 -3.60 -10.23
N PRO A 116 21.98 -2.85 -11.27
CA PRO A 116 22.46 -1.50 -11.52
C PRO A 116 22.45 -0.66 -10.24
N HIS A 117 23.42 0.23 -10.03
CA HIS A 117 23.55 1.05 -8.80
C HIS A 117 23.61 0.28 -7.46
N SER A 118 23.86 -1.04 -7.47
CA SER A 118 24.15 -1.77 -6.23
C SER A 118 25.49 -1.31 -5.65
N ASP A 119 25.58 -1.33 -4.32
CA ASP A 119 26.83 -1.10 -3.62
C ASP A 119 27.85 -2.21 -3.97
N VAL A 120 29.13 -1.84 -3.99
CA VAL A 120 30.27 -2.74 -4.24
C VAL A 120 30.84 -3.16 -2.90
N ASP A 121 30.36 -4.29 -2.38
CA ASP A 121 30.77 -4.81 -1.07
C ASP A 121 32.00 -5.72 -1.18
N ILE A 122 33.13 -5.28 -0.61
CA ILE A 122 34.45 -5.92 -0.73
C ILE A 122 35.00 -6.29 0.66
N ALA A 123 35.56 -7.49 0.80
CA ALA A 123 36.39 -7.86 1.94
C ALA A 123 37.83 -8.12 1.49
N PHE A 124 38.76 -7.35 2.02
CA PHE A 124 40.19 -7.51 1.85
C PHE A 124 40.74 -8.37 2.98
N ILE A 125 41.30 -9.52 2.63
CA ILE A 125 41.91 -10.45 3.59
C ILE A 125 43.43 -10.33 3.54
N THR A 126 44.01 -10.08 4.70
CA THR A 126 45.44 -9.92 4.91
C THR A 126 46.00 -11.03 5.80
N PRO A 127 47.30 -11.38 5.67
CA PRO A 127 47.93 -12.46 6.42
C PRO A 127 48.14 -12.13 7.90
N MET A 128 48.34 -10.85 8.24
CA MET A 128 48.62 -10.39 9.60
C MET A 128 48.09 -8.98 9.85
N ARG A 129 47.95 -8.61 11.12
CA ARG A 129 47.56 -7.24 11.51
C ARG A 129 48.68 -6.28 11.16
N ARG A 130 48.32 -5.14 10.56
CA ARG A 130 49.27 -4.08 10.13
C ARG A 130 50.28 -4.61 9.11
N ALA A 131 49.80 -4.89 7.90
CA ALA A 131 50.64 -5.20 6.74
C ALA A 131 50.74 -3.93 5.87
N PRO A 132 51.82 -3.13 6.00
CA PRO A 132 51.86 -1.77 5.42
C PRO A 132 51.62 -1.75 3.91
N TRP A 133 52.20 -2.70 3.19
CA TRP A 133 51.97 -2.84 1.74
C TRP A 133 50.50 -3.11 1.42
N CYS A 134 49.84 -4.01 2.15
CA CYS A 134 48.42 -4.28 1.95
C CYS A 134 47.57 -3.03 2.24
N GLU A 135 47.89 -2.26 3.28
CA GLU A 135 47.18 -1.02 3.61
C GLU A 135 47.29 0.00 2.48
N GLN A 136 48.50 0.21 1.93
CA GLN A 136 48.75 1.10 0.80
C GLN A 136 48.01 0.67 -0.47
N VAL A 137 48.05 -0.63 -0.79
CA VAL A 137 47.35 -1.19 -1.95
C VAL A 137 45.84 -1.02 -1.79
N ILE A 138 45.29 -1.40 -0.63
CA ILE A 138 43.85 -1.28 -0.35
C ILE A 138 43.41 0.19 -0.45
N GLU A 139 44.14 1.11 0.15
CA GLU A 139 43.83 2.54 0.13
C GLU A 139 43.83 3.08 -1.31
N ALA A 140 44.84 2.76 -2.12
CA ALA A 140 44.88 3.21 -3.51
C ALA A 140 43.77 2.60 -4.37
N MET A 141 43.43 1.32 -4.16
CA MET A 141 42.28 0.71 -4.83
C MET A 141 40.97 1.41 -4.44
N LEU A 142 40.76 1.70 -3.16
CA LEU A 142 39.56 2.38 -2.67
C LEU A 142 39.42 3.79 -3.26
N TYR A 143 40.51 4.56 -3.30
CA TYR A 143 40.49 5.88 -3.95
C TYR A 143 40.11 5.81 -5.42
N LEU A 144 40.65 4.86 -6.19
CA LEU A 144 40.24 4.68 -7.58
C LEU A 144 38.76 4.32 -7.71
N LEU A 145 38.22 3.47 -6.82
CA LEU A 145 36.79 3.14 -6.83
C LEU A 145 35.89 4.33 -6.44
N TRP A 146 36.33 5.17 -5.51
CA TRP A 146 35.61 6.39 -5.14
C TRP A 146 35.71 7.48 -6.20
N ASP A 147 36.85 7.62 -6.88
CA ASP A 147 36.99 8.45 -8.08
C ASP A 147 36.08 7.94 -9.20
N LEU A 148 35.82 6.62 -9.21
CA LEU A 148 34.77 5.99 -10.03
C LEU A 148 33.34 6.22 -9.49
N GLY A 149 33.13 7.08 -8.49
CA GLY A 149 31.79 7.40 -7.97
C GLY A 149 31.00 6.18 -7.46
N LEU A 150 31.69 5.07 -7.20
CA LEU A 150 31.08 3.84 -6.73
C LEU A 150 30.83 3.94 -5.23
N LYS A 151 29.67 3.43 -4.79
CA LYS A 151 29.40 3.22 -3.37
C LYS A 151 30.08 1.93 -2.93
N VAL A 152 31.16 2.05 -2.16
CA VAL A 152 31.98 0.91 -1.76
C VAL A 152 31.81 0.62 -0.28
N GLY A 153 31.17 -0.50 0.05
CA GLY A 153 31.24 -1.11 1.38
C GLY A 153 32.51 -1.93 1.48
N HIS A 154 33.39 -1.69 2.46
CA HIS A 154 34.63 -2.45 2.55
C HIS A 154 35.00 -2.86 3.97
N SER A 155 35.83 -3.91 4.07
CA SER A 155 36.53 -4.29 5.29
C SER A 155 37.94 -4.78 4.97
N SER A 156 38.91 -4.48 5.83
CA SER A 156 40.29 -5.00 5.74
C SER A 156 40.64 -5.70 7.04
N ARG A 157 40.82 -7.03 6.99
CA ARG A 157 40.96 -7.86 8.19
C ARG A 157 41.85 -9.08 7.94
N THR A 158 42.42 -9.60 9.02
CA THR A 158 43.06 -10.92 8.99
C THR A 158 42.02 -12.04 8.94
N VAL A 159 42.44 -13.25 8.57
CA VAL A 159 41.59 -14.45 8.67
C VAL A 159 41.07 -14.62 10.10
N SER A 160 41.95 -14.54 11.09
CA SER A 160 41.59 -14.70 12.51
C SER A 160 40.61 -13.64 13.01
N ASP A 161 40.78 -12.38 12.62
CA ASP A 161 39.84 -11.31 12.98
C ASP A 161 38.46 -11.51 12.34
N THR A 162 38.46 -11.94 11.08
CA THR A 162 37.24 -12.22 10.33
C THR A 162 36.44 -13.36 10.97
N ILE A 163 37.10 -14.46 11.37
CA ILE A 163 36.48 -15.58 12.06
C ILE A 163 35.93 -15.17 13.43
N ARG A 164 36.69 -14.40 14.21
CA ARG A 164 36.24 -13.91 15.53
C ARG A 164 34.97 -13.07 15.39
N MET A 165 34.95 -12.10 14.48
CA MET A 165 33.78 -11.22 14.29
C MET A 165 32.58 -11.99 13.75
N ALA A 166 32.78 -13.01 12.89
CA ALA A 166 31.68 -13.85 12.41
C ALA A 166 31.02 -14.69 13.51
N ARG A 167 31.71 -14.98 14.63
CA ARG A 167 31.10 -15.61 15.80
C ARG A 167 30.17 -14.64 16.55
N GLU A 168 30.52 -13.37 16.59
CA GLU A 168 29.82 -12.33 17.36
C GLU A 168 28.69 -11.65 16.57
N ASP A 169 28.82 -11.53 15.24
CA ASP A 169 27.93 -10.74 14.38
C ASP A 169 27.30 -11.60 13.26
N LEU A 170 25.97 -11.68 13.26
CA LEU A 170 25.19 -12.44 12.26
C LEU A 170 25.31 -11.87 10.84
N THR A 171 25.45 -10.55 10.69
CA THR A 171 25.59 -9.86 9.40
C THR A 171 26.91 -10.26 8.76
N ILE A 172 28.02 -10.19 9.50
CA ILE A 172 29.34 -10.63 9.03
C ILE A 172 29.32 -12.12 8.72
N ARG A 173 28.73 -12.93 9.60
CA ARG A 173 28.57 -14.37 9.39
C ARG A 173 27.84 -14.68 8.08
N THR A 174 26.77 -13.94 7.78
CA THR A 174 26.00 -14.10 6.54
C THR A 174 26.81 -13.63 5.34
N ALA A 175 27.48 -12.48 5.42
CA ALA A 175 28.30 -11.96 4.33
C ALA A 175 29.44 -12.94 3.93
N LEU A 176 30.06 -13.61 4.91
CA LEU A 176 31.08 -14.63 4.66
C LEU A 176 30.52 -15.91 4.02
N LEU A 177 29.30 -16.31 4.40
CA LEU A 177 28.61 -17.44 3.76
C LEU A 177 28.46 -17.24 2.24
N GLU A 178 28.40 -15.98 1.82
CA GLU A 178 28.21 -15.55 0.43
C GLU A 178 29.52 -15.16 -0.26
N SER A 179 30.63 -15.19 0.45
CA SER A 179 31.90 -14.69 -0.04
C SER A 179 32.42 -15.49 -1.23
N ARG A 180 32.97 -14.77 -2.20
CA ARG A 180 33.61 -15.32 -3.39
C ARG A 180 34.92 -14.59 -3.65
N LEU A 181 35.97 -15.34 -3.95
CA LEU A 181 37.23 -14.74 -4.39
C LEU A 181 37.06 -14.05 -5.74
N VAL A 182 37.44 -12.78 -5.80
CA VAL A 182 37.50 -11.98 -7.04
C VAL A 182 38.90 -12.05 -7.62
N TRP A 183 39.91 -11.76 -6.80
CA TRP A 183 41.31 -11.70 -7.20
C TRP A 183 42.27 -11.77 -6.01
N GLY A 184 43.57 -11.97 -6.27
CA GLY A 184 44.61 -12.04 -5.24
C GLY A 184 44.95 -13.46 -4.79
N GLU A 185 45.37 -13.60 -3.52
CA GLU A 185 45.93 -14.83 -2.96
C GLU A 185 44.85 -15.89 -2.64
N GLN A 186 44.81 -16.98 -3.41
CA GLN A 186 43.84 -18.07 -3.25
C GLN A 186 43.98 -18.77 -1.89
N ALA A 187 45.21 -18.96 -1.39
CA ALA A 187 45.45 -19.69 -0.15
C ALA A 187 44.79 -19.01 1.07
N LEU A 188 44.75 -17.67 1.11
CA LEU A 188 44.07 -16.91 2.18
C LEU A 188 42.56 -17.13 2.16
N TYR A 189 41.95 -17.21 0.98
CA TYR A 189 40.53 -17.49 0.86
C TYR A 189 40.18 -18.92 1.26
N ASP A 190 40.98 -19.89 0.83
CA ASP A 190 40.77 -21.31 1.15
C ASP A 190 40.89 -21.54 2.67
N GLU A 191 41.89 -20.92 3.31
CA GLU A 191 42.02 -20.94 4.78
C GLU A 191 40.78 -20.32 5.46
N LEU A 192 40.37 -19.13 5.04
CA LEU A 192 39.20 -18.45 5.60
C LEU A 192 37.93 -19.31 5.46
N ARG A 193 37.70 -19.91 4.29
CA ARG A 193 36.53 -20.76 4.03
C ARG A 193 36.56 -22.01 4.90
N ALA A 194 37.70 -22.69 4.98
CA ALA A 194 37.85 -23.88 5.81
C ALA A 194 37.61 -23.57 7.30
N ARG A 195 38.20 -22.49 7.80
CA ARG A 195 38.02 -22.05 9.19
C ARG A 195 36.59 -21.63 9.46
N PHE A 196 35.93 -20.87 8.58
CA PHE A 196 34.52 -20.48 8.75
C PHE A 196 33.61 -21.70 8.97
N TRP A 197 33.74 -22.74 8.14
CA TRP A 197 32.91 -23.95 8.28
C TRP A 197 33.20 -24.75 9.55
N ASN A 198 34.47 -24.82 9.97
CA ASN A 198 34.89 -25.61 11.12
C ASN A 198 34.68 -24.90 12.46
N GLU A 199 34.88 -23.58 12.48
CA GLU A 199 34.97 -22.77 13.70
C GLU A 199 33.75 -21.89 13.97
N VAL A 200 32.91 -21.63 12.96
CA VAL A 200 31.72 -20.77 13.07
C VAL A 200 30.46 -21.58 12.77
N ALA A 201 30.41 -22.26 11.62
CA ALA A 201 29.20 -22.93 11.16
C ALA A 201 28.86 -24.22 11.92
N LYS A 202 29.88 -25.07 12.15
CA LYS A 202 29.72 -26.36 12.81
C LYS A 202 29.07 -26.21 14.20
N GLY A 203 27.90 -26.81 14.39
CA GLY A 203 27.19 -26.85 15.67
C GLY A 203 26.34 -25.62 15.99
N SER A 204 26.29 -24.62 15.11
CA SER A 204 25.47 -23.41 15.29
C SER A 204 24.29 -23.32 14.32
N GLU A 205 23.98 -24.41 13.60
CA GLU A 205 22.99 -24.46 12.51
C GLU A 205 21.59 -24.04 12.99
N ARG A 206 21.16 -24.57 14.15
CA ARG A 206 19.85 -24.23 14.74
C ARG A 206 19.80 -22.78 15.22
N GLN A 207 20.89 -22.28 15.81
CA GLN A 207 20.97 -20.88 16.25
C GLN A 207 20.88 -19.94 15.04
N PHE A 208 21.58 -20.26 13.95
CA PHE A 208 21.54 -19.49 12.72
C PHE A 208 20.13 -19.46 12.11
N LEU A 209 19.44 -20.61 12.05
CA LEU A 209 18.04 -20.69 11.63
C LEU A 209 17.15 -19.76 12.46
N THR A 210 17.18 -19.88 13.79
CA THR A 210 16.35 -19.06 14.69
C THR A 210 16.60 -17.56 14.50
N LEU A 211 17.87 -17.15 14.46
CA LEU A 211 18.23 -15.75 14.29
C LEU A 211 17.79 -15.19 12.93
N LYS A 212 17.91 -15.98 11.85
CA LYS A 212 17.48 -15.55 10.51
C LYS A 212 15.96 -15.48 10.36
N LEU A 213 15.22 -16.36 11.02
CA LEU A 213 13.77 -16.24 11.09
C LEU A 213 13.33 -14.99 11.86
N ALA A 214 14.00 -14.68 12.97
CA ALA A 214 13.73 -13.45 13.72
C ALA A 214 14.03 -12.18 12.88
N GLU A 215 15.16 -12.15 12.15
CA GLU A 215 15.52 -11.05 11.23
C GLU A 215 14.45 -10.87 10.13
N ARG A 216 13.96 -11.97 9.55
CA ARG A 216 12.88 -11.96 8.56
C ARG A 216 11.59 -11.40 9.15
N ASP A 217 11.15 -11.91 10.29
CA ASP A 217 9.85 -11.54 10.88
C ASP A 217 9.83 -10.07 11.32
N ALA A 218 10.95 -9.57 11.87
CA ALA A 218 11.11 -8.16 12.18
C ALA A 218 11.04 -7.27 10.92
N ARG A 219 11.68 -7.69 9.83
CA ARG A 219 11.61 -7.00 8.53
C ARG A 219 10.19 -6.97 7.99
N HIS A 220 9.45 -8.09 8.00
CA HIS A 220 8.07 -8.15 7.50
C HIS A 220 7.16 -7.19 8.26
N LYS A 221 7.26 -7.14 9.60
CA LYS A 221 6.51 -6.18 10.43
C LYS A 221 6.79 -4.73 10.04
N ARG A 222 8.06 -4.36 9.88
CA ARG A 222 8.46 -3.00 9.45
C ARG A 222 7.93 -2.63 8.07
N MET A 223 7.75 -3.61 7.18
CA MET A 223 7.22 -3.43 5.82
C MET A 223 5.68 -3.52 5.72
N GLY A 224 4.95 -3.65 6.85
CA GLY A 224 3.49 -3.71 6.88
C GLY A 224 2.86 -5.11 6.82
N ASP A 225 3.67 -6.17 6.91
CA ASP A 225 3.32 -7.60 7.04
C ASP A 225 2.33 -8.21 6.01
N SER A 226 2.10 -7.52 4.89
CA SER A 226 1.30 -8.02 3.77
C SER A 226 2.14 -8.22 2.51
N ARG A 227 1.84 -9.30 1.77
CA ARG A 227 2.45 -9.59 0.45
C ARG A 227 1.77 -8.84 -0.68
N TYR A 228 0.54 -8.40 -0.46
CA TYR A 228 -0.37 -7.93 -1.49
C TYR A 228 -0.50 -6.40 -1.49
N VAL A 229 0.50 -5.71 -0.95
CA VAL A 229 0.56 -4.24 -0.98
C VAL A 229 0.77 -3.78 -2.42
N VAL A 230 -0.05 -2.84 -2.86
CA VAL A 230 -0.15 -2.36 -4.25
C VAL A 230 1.12 -1.65 -4.74
N GLU A 231 1.88 -1.00 -3.85
CA GLU A 231 3.24 -0.49 -4.12
C GLU A 231 4.29 -1.30 -3.34
N PRO A 232 4.63 -2.50 -3.79
CA PRO A 232 5.45 -3.42 -3.03
C PRO A 232 6.93 -3.03 -3.06
N ASN A 233 7.67 -3.40 -2.01
CA ASN A 233 9.13 -3.43 -2.06
C ASN A 233 9.61 -4.78 -2.63
N VAL A 234 10.23 -4.77 -3.81
CA VAL A 234 10.63 -5.98 -4.56
C VAL A 234 11.71 -6.78 -3.83
N LYS A 235 12.52 -6.11 -2.99
CA LYS A 235 13.65 -6.71 -2.29
C LYS A 235 13.30 -7.14 -0.87
N GLU A 236 12.87 -6.18 -0.04
CA GLU A 236 12.69 -6.34 1.40
C GLU A 236 11.25 -6.71 1.80
N GLY A 237 10.28 -6.59 0.89
CA GLY A 237 8.89 -6.95 1.12
C GLY A 237 8.68 -8.44 1.43
N LYS A 238 7.53 -8.78 2.01
CA LYS A 238 7.14 -10.16 2.31
C LYS A 238 6.97 -10.93 0.99
N GLY A 239 7.70 -12.03 0.83
CA GLY A 239 7.82 -12.79 -0.42
C GLY A 239 8.70 -12.13 -1.51
N GLY A 240 9.44 -11.07 -1.18
CA GLY A 240 10.43 -10.45 -2.07
C GLY A 240 11.76 -11.21 -2.14
N LEU A 241 12.76 -10.63 -2.81
CA LEU A 241 14.09 -11.27 -3.02
C LEU A 241 14.77 -11.70 -1.73
N ARG A 242 14.64 -10.90 -0.65
CA ARG A 242 15.29 -11.19 0.63
C ARG A 242 14.72 -12.45 1.31
N ASP A 243 13.47 -12.80 1.06
CA ASP A 243 12.89 -14.06 1.56
C ASP A 243 13.58 -15.25 0.88
N LEU A 244 13.74 -15.21 -0.44
CA LEU A 244 14.45 -16.24 -1.21
C LEU A 244 15.91 -16.35 -0.76
N GLN A 245 16.58 -15.22 -0.54
CA GLN A 245 17.95 -15.18 -0.05
C GLN A 245 18.06 -15.78 1.35
N THR A 246 17.11 -15.48 2.25
CA THR A 246 17.09 -16.06 3.60
C THR A 246 16.95 -17.58 3.56
N LEU A 247 16.08 -18.11 2.69
CA LEU A 247 15.98 -19.57 2.47
C LEU A 247 17.29 -20.14 1.97
N TYR A 248 17.90 -19.49 0.97
CA TYR A 248 19.19 -19.93 0.43
C TYR A 248 20.29 -19.93 1.50
N TRP A 249 20.37 -18.90 2.35
CA TRP A 249 21.35 -18.81 3.44
C TRP A 249 21.16 -19.92 4.46
N ILE A 250 19.93 -20.14 4.90
CA ILE A 250 19.64 -21.20 5.85
C ILE A 250 20.02 -22.56 5.24
N GLY A 251 19.59 -22.83 4.00
CA GLY A 251 19.88 -24.10 3.34
C GLY A 251 21.38 -24.33 3.14
N LYS A 252 22.08 -23.31 2.66
CA LYS A 252 23.53 -23.30 2.52
C LYS A 252 24.25 -23.55 3.85
N TYR A 253 23.84 -22.87 4.92
CA TYR A 253 24.47 -23.00 6.23
C TYR A 253 24.24 -24.37 6.87
N VAL A 254 23.00 -24.88 6.79
CA VAL A 254 22.60 -26.16 7.41
C VAL A 254 23.19 -27.36 6.65
N HIS A 255 23.12 -27.34 5.32
CA HIS A 255 23.50 -28.49 4.48
C HIS A 255 24.88 -28.37 3.84
N ARG A 256 25.58 -27.25 4.04
CA ARG A 256 26.92 -26.97 3.49
C ARG A 256 27.00 -27.06 1.96
N VAL A 257 25.91 -26.67 1.30
CA VAL A 257 25.82 -26.65 -0.16
C VAL A 257 26.42 -25.38 -0.76
N ASP A 258 27.02 -25.46 -1.94
CA ASP A 258 27.63 -24.31 -2.61
C ASP A 258 26.65 -23.53 -3.47
N ASN A 259 25.56 -24.15 -3.91
CA ASN A 259 24.53 -23.49 -4.72
C ASN A 259 23.10 -24.03 -4.45
N ALA A 260 22.09 -23.27 -4.86
CA ALA A 260 20.70 -23.60 -4.57
C ALA A 260 20.19 -24.86 -5.29
N ALA A 261 20.85 -25.33 -6.36
CA ALA A 261 20.46 -26.55 -7.05
C ALA A 261 20.78 -27.79 -6.21
N GLU A 262 21.89 -27.75 -5.47
CA GLU A 262 22.29 -28.83 -4.53
C GLU A 262 21.29 -29.01 -3.38
N LEU A 263 20.42 -28.03 -3.10
CA LEU A 263 19.30 -28.20 -2.15
C LEU A 263 18.30 -29.26 -2.60
N VAL A 264 18.29 -29.60 -3.89
CA VAL A 264 17.52 -30.73 -4.43
C VAL A 264 18.17 -32.05 -4.05
N ASP A 265 19.49 -32.13 -4.19
CA ASP A 265 20.26 -33.35 -3.93
C ASP A 265 20.21 -33.76 -2.45
N VAL A 266 20.18 -32.78 -1.54
CA VAL A 266 20.03 -33.01 -0.09
C VAL A 266 18.57 -33.17 0.37
N GLY A 267 17.60 -33.19 -0.57
CA GLY A 267 16.20 -33.49 -0.29
C GLY A 267 15.39 -32.37 0.36
N VAL A 268 15.93 -31.15 0.43
CA VAL A 268 15.27 -29.99 1.04
C VAL A 268 14.27 -29.34 0.09
N LEU A 269 14.58 -29.33 -1.21
CA LEU A 269 13.68 -28.88 -2.27
C LEU A 269 13.44 -30.02 -3.26
N THR A 270 12.23 -30.10 -3.80
CA THR A 270 11.97 -30.89 -5.00
C THR A 270 12.46 -30.15 -6.25
N GLN A 271 12.67 -30.88 -7.34
CA GLN A 271 13.03 -30.29 -8.63
C GLN A 271 12.01 -29.23 -9.11
N SER A 272 10.72 -29.43 -8.80
CA SER A 272 9.64 -28.50 -9.14
C SER A 272 9.69 -27.22 -8.30
N GLU A 273 9.98 -27.36 -7.00
CA GLU A 273 10.14 -26.23 -6.08
C GLU A 273 11.38 -25.41 -6.42
N TYR A 274 12.50 -26.05 -6.78
CA TYR A 274 13.70 -25.35 -7.24
C TYR A 274 13.43 -24.54 -8.53
N ARG A 275 12.74 -25.12 -9.52
CA ARG A 275 12.34 -24.38 -10.74
C ARG A 275 11.44 -23.20 -10.42
N SER A 276 10.53 -23.38 -9.45
CA SER A 276 9.62 -22.33 -8.98
C SER A 276 10.38 -21.21 -8.27
N PHE A 277 11.36 -21.55 -7.42
CA PHE A 277 12.29 -20.62 -6.76
C PHE A 277 13.03 -19.78 -7.81
N ARG A 278 13.70 -20.44 -8.77
CA ARG A 278 14.50 -19.76 -9.79
C ARG A 278 13.66 -18.85 -10.67
N ARG A 279 12.42 -19.23 -11.00
CA ARG A 279 11.51 -18.39 -11.79
C ARG A 279 11.13 -17.11 -11.04
N ALA A 280 10.78 -17.23 -9.76
CA ALA A 280 10.41 -16.08 -8.94
C ALA A 280 11.62 -15.14 -8.76
N GLU A 281 12.79 -15.69 -8.46
CA GLU A 281 14.04 -14.94 -8.33
C GLU A 281 14.42 -14.20 -9.61
N ALA A 282 14.39 -14.87 -10.77
CA ALA A 282 14.70 -14.25 -12.06
C ALA A 282 13.79 -13.06 -12.37
N PHE A 283 12.49 -13.22 -12.15
CA PHE A 283 11.51 -12.17 -12.38
C PHE A 283 11.72 -10.97 -11.46
N LEU A 284 11.89 -11.20 -10.15
CA LEU A 284 12.09 -10.13 -9.18
C LEU A 284 13.42 -9.39 -9.40
N LEU A 285 14.49 -10.10 -9.79
CA LEU A 285 15.77 -9.48 -10.17
C LEU A 285 15.62 -8.63 -11.44
N ALA A 286 14.90 -9.13 -12.45
CA ALA A 286 14.67 -8.38 -13.68
C ALA A 286 13.88 -7.10 -13.43
N ALA A 287 12.77 -7.19 -12.69
CA ALA A 287 11.95 -6.03 -12.31
C ALA A 287 12.79 -4.99 -11.56
N ARG A 288 13.58 -5.42 -10.56
CA ARG A 288 14.49 -4.54 -9.82
C ARG A 288 15.53 -3.87 -10.72
N CYS A 289 16.11 -4.60 -11.68
CA CYS A 289 17.07 -4.01 -12.61
C CYS A 289 16.43 -2.97 -13.52
N HIS A 290 15.23 -3.22 -14.04
CA HIS A 290 14.50 -2.22 -14.82
C HIS A 290 14.20 -0.96 -14.00
N MET A 291 13.74 -1.11 -12.75
CA MET A 291 13.48 0.04 -11.86
C MET A 291 14.74 0.89 -11.66
N HIS A 292 15.87 0.25 -11.42
CA HIS A 292 17.14 0.95 -11.23
C HIS A 292 17.61 1.67 -12.50
N LEU A 293 17.45 1.07 -13.69
CA LEU A 293 17.77 1.71 -14.97
C LEU A 293 16.82 2.85 -15.33
N ILE A 294 15.54 2.77 -14.93
CA ILE A 294 14.56 3.84 -15.15
C ILE A 294 14.87 5.05 -14.25
N THR A 295 15.22 4.79 -12.99
CA THR A 295 15.38 5.85 -11.98
C THR A 295 16.82 6.37 -11.86
N ASP A 296 17.78 5.73 -12.54
CA ASP A 296 19.23 5.98 -12.44
C ASP A 296 19.74 5.97 -10.98
N ARG A 297 19.09 5.19 -10.12
CA ARG A 297 19.42 5.05 -8.70
C ARG A 297 18.97 3.71 -8.15
N ALA A 298 19.41 3.38 -6.93
CA ALA A 298 18.87 2.25 -6.20
C ALA A 298 17.46 2.60 -5.68
N GLU A 299 16.44 1.99 -6.29
CA GLU A 299 15.02 2.13 -5.91
C GLU A 299 14.40 0.74 -5.86
N ASP A 300 13.97 0.32 -4.68
CA ASP A 300 13.43 -1.03 -4.45
C ASP A 300 11.90 -1.02 -4.26
N ARG A 301 11.26 0.17 -4.18
CA ARG A 301 9.80 0.31 -4.09
C ARG A 301 9.19 0.49 -5.48
N LEU A 302 8.30 -0.42 -5.86
CA LEU A 302 7.62 -0.41 -7.14
C LEU A 302 6.38 0.49 -7.07
N THR A 303 6.62 1.79 -7.16
CA THR A 303 5.59 2.85 -7.16
C THR A 303 4.75 2.82 -8.43
N PHE A 304 3.55 3.40 -8.41
CA PHE A 304 2.62 3.35 -9.55
C PHE A 304 3.23 3.86 -10.88
N ASP A 305 4.03 4.92 -10.85
CA ASP A 305 4.74 5.44 -12.02
C ASP A 305 5.77 4.45 -12.57
N LEU A 306 6.47 3.73 -11.69
CA LEU A 306 7.43 2.70 -12.07
C LEU A 306 6.73 1.43 -12.58
N GLN A 307 5.58 1.08 -12.03
CA GLN A 307 4.82 -0.10 -12.47
C GLN A 307 4.51 -0.04 -13.96
N ARG A 308 4.09 1.13 -14.46
CA ARG A 308 3.81 1.33 -15.89
C ARG A 308 5.05 1.19 -16.75
N GLN A 309 6.12 1.87 -16.39
CA GLN A 309 7.38 1.87 -17.16
C GLN A 309 8.05 0.49 -17.15
N VAL A 310 8.02 -0.21 -16.01
CA VAL A 310 8.56 -1.58 -15.90
C VAL A 310 7.70 -2.56 -16.69
N ALA A 311 6.36 -2.46 -16.63
CA ALA A 311 5.48 -3.32 -17.41
C ALA A 311 5.75 -3.20 -18.92
N GLU A 312 5.93 -1.97 -19.41
CA GLU A 312 6.28 -1.69 -20.81
C GLU A 312 7.65 -2.26 -21.19
N ARG A 313 8.70 -1.98 -20.41
CA ARG A 313 10.05 -2.52 -20.67
C ARG A 313 10.11 -4.04 -20.58
N MET A 314 9.24 -4.64 -19.76
CA MET A 314 9.09 -6.09 -19.64
C MET A 314 8.14 -6.71 -20.67
N LEU A 315 7.68 -5.93 -21.66
CA LEU A 315 6.84 -6.34 -22.79
C LEU A 315 5.48 -6.93 -22.38
N PHE A 316 4.90 -6.42 -21.28
CA PHE A 316 3.49 -6.65 -20.98
C PHE A 316 2.62 -5.79 -21.90
N ALA A 317 1.53 -6.37 -22.40
CA ALA A 317 0.61 -5.72 -23.33
C ALA A 317 -0.82 -5.73 -22.79
N ASP A 318 -1.67 -4.84 -23.28
CA ASP A 318 -3.08 -4.82 -22.91
C ASP A 318 -3.82 -6.10 -23.38
N ARG A 319 -4.88 -6.46 -22.66
CA ARG A 319 -5.86 -7.48 -23.06
C ARG A 319 -7.26 -6.97 -22.77
N PRO A 320 -8.32 -7.49 -23.43
CA PRO A 320 -9.68 -7.13 -23.10
C PRO A 320 -9.94 -7.28 -21.59
N GLY A 321 -10.30 -6.16 -20.94
CA GLY A 321 -10.61 -6.09 -19.51
C GLY A 321 -9.41 -5.96 -18.55
N LYS A 322 -8.14 -5.96 -19.02
CA LYS A 322 -6.95 -5.76 -18.17
C LYS A 322 -5.82 -5.03 -18.91
N SER A 323 -5.33 -3.95 -18.33
CA SER A 323 -4.17 -3.20 -18.83
C SER A 323 -2.86 -4.00 -18.70
N ALA A 324 -1.83 -3.61 -19.44
CA ALA A 324 -0.47 -4.14 -19.36
C ALA A 324 0.06 -4.09 -17.91
N VAL A 325 -0.20 -2.98 -17.21
CA VAL A 325 0.27 -2.76 -15.84
C VAL A 325 -0.42 -3.68 -14.85
N GLU A 326 -1.75 -3.83 -14.94
CA GLU A 326 -2.50 -4.77 -14.09
C GLU A 326 -2.06 -6.21 -14.34
N ARG A 327 -1.74 -6.58 -15.59
CA ARG A 327 -1.21 -7.90 -15.92
C ARG A 327 0.18 -8.13 -15.34
N PHE A 328 1.06 -7.13 -15.42
CA PHE A 328 2.39 -7.17 -14.81
C PHE A 328 2.29 -7.34 -13.29
N MET A 329 1.47 -6.51 -12.64
CA MET A 329 1.27 -6.55 -11.20
C MET A 329 0.61 -7.85 -10.73
N GLN A 330 -0.37 -8.37 -11.49
CA GLN A 330 -0.93 -9.70 -11.21
C GLN A 330 0.17 -10.79 -11.29
N TYR A 331 1.04 -10.74 -12.30
CA TYR A 331 2.15 -11.68 -12.40
C TYR A 331 3.15 -11.54 -11.26
N TYR A 332 3.42 -10.30 -10.81
CA TYR A 332 4.25 -9.99 -9.65
C TYR A 332 3.69 -10.65 -8.37
N PHE A 333 2.42 -10.41 -8.04
CA PHE A 333 1.80 -10.98 -6.84
C PHE A 333 1.74 -12.52 -6.89
N LEU A 334 1.58 -13.11 -8.07
CA LEU A 334 1.69 -14.56 -8.26
C LEU A 334 3.12 -15.09 -7.97
N GLN A 335 4.18 -14.34 -8.31
CA GLN A 335 5.55 -14.73 -7.93
C GLN A 335 5.77 -14.60 -6.43
N VAL A 336 5.36 -13.49 -5.81
CA VAL A 336 5.52 -13.25 -4.37
C VAL A 336 4.75 -14.29 -3.54
N LYS A 337 3.53 -14.67 -3.97
CA LYS A 337 2.75 -15.77 -3.38
C LYS A 337 3.52 -17.09 -3.43
N ARG A 338 4.13 -17.41 -4.58
CA ARG A 338 4.97 -18.61 -4.75
C ARG A 338 6.18 -18.60 -3.82
N VAL A 339 6.85 -17.46 -3.62
CA VAL A 339 7.94 -17.33 -2.64
C VAL A 339 7.43 -17.67 -1.23
N GLY A 340 6.27 -17.15 -0.84
CA GLY A 340 5.65 -17.47 0.45
C GLY A 340 5.41 -18.97 0.67
N SER A 341 4.86 -19.65 -0.34
CA SER A 341 4.62 -21.11 -0.28
C SER A 341 5.94 -21.90 -0.17
N LEU A 342 6.97 -21.52 -0.92
CA LEU A 342 8.30 -22.14 -0.85
C LEU A 342 8.92 -21.97 0.54
N THR A 343 8.83 -20.78 1.12
CA THR A 343 9.32 -20.49 2.47
C THR A 343 8.67 -21.39 3.52
N GLY A 344 7.34 -21.53 3.48
CA GLY A 344 6.62 -22.35 4.46
C GLY A 344 7.01 -23.83 4.38
N VAL A 345 7.13 -24.37 3.17
CA VAL A 345 7.55 -25.75 2.92
C VAL A 345 8.99 -25.99 3.42
N PHE A 346 9.91 -25.12 3.04
CA PHE A 346 11.32 -25.25 3.36
C PHE A 346 11.55 -25.28 4.88
N LEU A 347 10.88 -24.39 5.63
CA LEU A 347 11.02 -24.34 7.09
C LEU A 347 10.42 -25.55 7.78
N ALA A 348 9.31 -26.08 7.28
CA ALA A 348 8.70 -27.29 7.81
C ALA A 348 9.65 -28.49 7.71
N HIS A 349 10.34 -28.62 6.58
CA HIS A 349 11.32 -29.68 6.36
C HIS A 349 12.47 -29.60 7.37
N LEU A 350 13.02 -28.40 7.57
CA LEU A 350 14.09 -28.17 8.55
C LEU A 350 13.63 -28.46 9.98
N ASP A 351 12.43 -28.01 10.36
CA ASP A 351 11.87 -28.30 11.68
C ASP A 351 11.74 -29.82 11.93
N GLU A 352 11.24 -30.58 10.94
CA GLU A 352 11.15 -32.04 11.02
C GLU A 352 12.54 -32.69 11.14
N GLU A 353 13.53 -32.23 10.37
CA GLU A 353 14.89 -32.76 10.41
C GLU A 353 15.55 -32.52 11.78
N PHE A 354 15.46 -31.29 12.31
CA PHE A 354 15.99 -30.96 13.63
C PHE A 354 15.25 -31.68 14.76
N ALA A 355 13.96 -31.98 14.59
CA ALA A 355 13.20 -32.78 15.56
C ALA A 355 13.67 -34.24 15.59
N ARG A 356 13.95 -34.86 14.43
CA ARG A 356 14.45 -36.25 14.32
C ARG A 356 15.84 -36.44 14.93
N LYS A 357 16.69 -35.42 14.88
CA LYS A 357 18.07 -35.44 15.42
C LYS A 357 18.16 -35.31 16.95
N ARG A 358 17.04 -35.15 17.68
CA ARG A 358 17.04 -35.09 19.15
C ARG A 358 17.10 -36.49 19.78
N PRO A 359 18.07 -36.79 20.66
CA PRO A 359 17.93 -37.90 21.58
C PRO A 359 16.78 -37.61 22.55
N ARG A 360 15.86 -38.57 22.72
CA ARG A 360 14.78 -38.48 23.72
C ARG A 360 15.35 -38.81 25.11
N THR A 361 16.20 -37.94 25.64
CA THR A 361 16.83 -38.15 26.95
C THR A 361 16.58 -36.95 27.87
N GLY A 362 15.82 -37.17 28.95
CA GLY A 362 15.58 -36.18 30.01
C GLY A 362 14.26 -36.40 30.75
N PHE A 363 14.20 -35.96 32.01
CA PHE A 363 13.08 -36.10 32.95
C PHE A 363 11.77 -35.44 32.47
N PHE A 364 11.85 -34.50 31.51
CA PHE A 364 10.72 -33.80 30.88
C PHE A 364 10.36 -34.31 29.47
N ALA A 365 10.94 -35.43 29.01
CA ALA A 365 10.61 -36.04 27.71
C ALA A 365 9.13 -36.49 27.59
N GLY A 366 8.39 -36.52 28.71
CA GLY A 366 6.96 -36.81 28.77
C GLY A 366 6.03 -35.61 28.56
N TRP A 367 6.56 -34.38 28.47
CA TRP A 367 5.76 -33.15 28.33
C TRP A 367 5.59 -32.64 26.89
N THR A 368 6.05 -33.39 25.89
CA THR A 368 5.64 -33.16 24.50
C THR A 368 4.22 -33.67 24.31
N GLN A 369 3.28 -32.78 23.97
CA GLN A 369 1.90 -33.11 23.60
C GLN A 369 1.90 -34.30 22.63
N ARG A 370 1.33 -35.44 23.05
CA ARG A 370 1.20 -36.60 22.16
C ARG A 370 0.35 -36.21 20.95
N PRO A 371 0.71 -36.64 19.73
CA PRO A 371 -0.14 -36.45 18.58
C PRO A 371 -1.53 -37.02 18.88
N ARG A 372 -2.57 -36.22 18.70
CA ARG A 372 -3.96 -36.67 18.88
C ARG A 372 -4.67 -36.80 17.54
N GLN A 373 -5.53 -37.79 17.41
CA GLN A 373 -6.40 -37.91 16.25
C GLN A 373 -7.61 -36.99 16.41
N PHE A 374 -7.96 -36.26 15.37
CA PHE A 374 -9.11 -35.36 15.34
C PHE A 374 -9.75 -35.39 13.96
N LYS A 375 -10.97 -35.96 13.87
CA LYS A 375 -11.71 -36.15 12.60
C LYS A 375 -10.86 -36.79 11.49
N GLY A 376 -9.96 -37.70 11.84
CA GLY A 376 -9.05 -38.39 10.91
C GLY A 376 -7.77 -37.63 10.56
N TYR A 377 -7.61 -36.38 11.01
CA TYR A 377 -6.34 -35.65 10.97
C TYR A 377 -5.51 -35.97 12.22
N THR A 378 -4.19 -35.88 12.08
CA THR A 378 -3.28 -35.89 13.23
C THR A 378 -2.98 -34.47 13.64
N VAL A 379 -3.23 -34.12 14.91
CA VAL A 379 -2.88 -32.82 15.48
C VAL A 379 -1.59 -32.97 16.27
N GLU A 380 -0.54 -32.26 15.84
CA GLU A 380 0.77 -32.23 16.50
C GLU A 380 1.28 -30.79 16.56
N GLY A 381 1.71 -30.33 17.74
CA GLY A 381 2.20 -28.96 17.92
C GLY A 381 1.19 -27.86 17.55
N GLY A 382 -0.11 -28.13 17.69
CA GLY A 382 -1.19 -27.20 17.28
C GLY A 382 -1.46 -27.15 15.78
N ARG A 383 -0.90 -28.07 14.98
CA ARG A 383 -1.04 -28.12 13.51
C ARG A 383 -1.82 -29.34 13.05
N LEU A 384 -2.73 -29.15 12.09
CA LEU A 384 -3.47 -30.21 11.40
C LEU A 384 -2.62 -30.87 10.30
N ARG A 385 -2.32 -32.15 10.48
CA ARG A 385 -1.61 -33.01 9.52
C ARG A 385 -2.55 -34.02 8.88
N ALA A 386 -2.60 -34.05 7.55
CA ALA A 386 -3.25 -35.15 6.84
C ALA A 386 -2.50 -36.47 7.12
N PRO A 387 -3.21 -37.60 7.32
CA PRO A 387 -2.59 -38.87 7.71
C PRO A 387 -1.78 -39.54 6.58
N GLY A 388 -2.01 -39.15 5.32
CA GLY A 388 -1.28 -39.70 4.18
C GLY A 388 -1.59 -38.98 2.87
N ASP A 389 -0.81 -39.30 1.83
CA ASP A 389 -0.80 -38.58 0.55
C ASP A 389 -2.09 -38.70 -0.27
N GLU A 390 -2.87 -39.77 -0.07
CA GLU A 390 -4.14 -39.99 -0.78
C GLU A 390 -5.34 -39.40 -0.03
N TRP A 391 -5.14 -38.73 1.11
CA TRP A 391 -6.21 -38.29 2.02
C TRP A 391 -7.29 -37.44 1.34
N PHE A 392 -6.88 -36.50 0.48
CA PHE A 392 -7.79 -35.65 -0.28
C PHE A 392 -8.38 -36.33 -1.53
N ARG A 393 -7.71 -37.34 -2.08
CA ARG A 393 -8.24 -38.10 -3.23
C ARG A 393 -9.34 -39.05 -2.84
N GLN A 394 -9.24 -39.62 -1.64
CA GLN A 394 -10.29 -40.48 -1.06
C GLN A 394 -11.59 -39.71 -0.81
N ASP A 395 -11.50 -38.46 -0.35
CA ASP A 395 -12.65 -37.56 -0.18
C ASP A 395 -12.25 -36.12 -0.50
N PRO A 396 -12.53 -35.63 -1.73
CA PRO A 396 -12.18 -34.27 -2.14
C PRO A 396 -12.83 -33.15 -1.32
N VAL A 397 -13.92 -33.41 -0.58
CA VAL A 397 -14.53 -32.40 0.32
C VAL A 397 -13.58 -31.99 1.43
N ARG A 398 -12.63 -32.87 1.80
CA ARG A 398 -11.59 -32.59 2.79
C ARG A 398 -10.71 -31.39 2.43
N LEU A 399 -10.62 -31.05 1.14
CA LEU A 399 -9.93 -29.84 0.68
C LEU A 399 -10.56 -28.55 1.21
N ILE A 400 -11.86 -28.56 1.54
CA ILE A 400 -12.55 -27.44 2.18
C ILE A 400 -12.54 -27.62 3.70
N GLU A 401 -12.80 -28.85 4.16
CA GLU A 401 -12.86 -29.22 5.57
C GLU A 401 -11.61 -28.83 6.35
N VAL A 402 -10.41 -29.07 5.81
CA VAL A 402 -9.16 -28.82 6.55
C VAL A 402 -9.02 -27.36 6.99
N PHE A 403 -9.47 -26.41 6.17
CA PHE A 403 -9.44 -24.98 6.51
C PHE A 403 -10.55 -24.62 7.49
N GLN A 404 -11.74 -25.20 7.31
CA GLN A 404 -12.85 -25.03 8.24
C GLN A 404 -12.49 -25.54 9.65
N LEU A 405 -11.84 -26.70 9.75
CA LEU A 405 -11.39 -27.25 11.04
C LEU A 405 -10.26 -26.42 11.66
N ALA A 406 -9.33 -25.93 10.84
CA ALA A 406 -8.28 -25.02 11.29
C ALA A 406 -8.87 -23.77 11.95
N GLU A 407 -9.84 -23.13 11.28
CA GLU A 407 -10.57 -21.97 11.82
C GLU A 407 -11.34 -22.34 13.09
N ALA A 408 -12.19 -23.37 13.04
CA ALA A 408 -13.10 -23.72 14.12
C ALA A 408 -12.37 -24.14 15.40
N GLU A 409 -11.22 -24.81 15.28
CA GLU A 409 -10.41 -25.24 16.41
C GLU A 409 -9.35 -24.21 16.81
N GLY A 410 -9.05 -23.22 15.97
CA GLY A 410 -7.93 -22.29 16.19
C GLY A 410 -6.58 -22.99 16.05
N LEU A 411 -6.48 -23.93 15.10
CA LEU A 411 -5.28 -24.69 14.79
C LEU A 411 -4.63 -24.16 13.53
N GLU A 412 -3.31 -24.30 13.42
CA GLU A 412 -2.59 -24.07 12.18
C GLU A 412 -2.72 -25.30 11.25
N ILE A 413 -2.40 -25.13 9.96
CA ILE A 413 -2.31 -26.25 9.02
C ILE A 413 -0.85 -26.62 8.83
N HIS A 414 -0.54 -27.91 8.94
CA HIS A 414 0.82 -28.39 8.72
C HIS A 414 1.26 -28.07 7.27
N PRO A 415 2.49 -27.57 7.02
CA PRO A 415 2.93 -27.18 5.68
C PRO A 415 2.89 -28.30 4.64
N GLU A 416 3.12 -29.56 5.06
CA GLU A 416 2.92 -30.72 4.18
C GLU A 416 1.45 -30.88 3.75
N THR A 417 0.49 -30.73 4.67
CA THR A 417 -0.94 -30.76 4.35
C THR A 417 -1.31 -29.61 3.41
N MET A 418 -0.74 -28.42 3.60
CA MET A 418 -0.91 -27.30 2.69
C MET A 418 -0.38 -27.61 1.28
N ARG A 419 0.78 -28.28 1.18
CA ARG A 419 1.36 -28.71 -0.10
C ARG A 419 0.47 -29.76 -0.79
N GLN A 420 -0.01 -30.75 -0.04
CA GLN A 420 -0.95 -31.76 -0.53
C GLN A 420 -2.25 -31.11 -1.02
N ALA A 421 -2.83 -30.19 -0.24
CA ALA A 421 -4.02 -29.44 -0.62
C ALA A 421 -3.80 -28.65 -1.92
N GLY A 422 -2.65 -27.99 -2.08
CA GLY A 422 -2.31 -27.26 -3.31
C GLY A 422 -2.12 -28.17 -4.53
N ARG A 423 -1.45 -29.32 -4.37
CA ARG A 423 -1.28 -30.33 -5.42
C ARG A 423 -2.63 -30.90 -5.87
N ASP A 424 -3.49 -31.22 -4.90
CA ASP A 424 -4.76 -31.91 -5.11
C ASP A 424 -5.94 -30.94 -5.28
N ALA A 425 -5.71 -29.61 -5.22
CA ALA A 425 -6.73 -28.58 -5.50
C ALA A 425 -7.41 -28.78 -6.87
N LYS A 426 -6.75 -29.45 -7.81
CA LYS A 426 -7.31 -29.85 -9.11
C LYS A 426 -8.49 -30.81 -9.06
N LEU A 427 -8.69 -31.50 -7.94
CA LEU A 427 -9.86 -32.35 -7.70
C LEU A 427 -11.15 -31.54 -7.51
N ILE A 428 -11.04 -30.21 -7.32
CA ILE A 428 -12.19 -29.31 -7.22
C ILE A 428 -12.77 -29.08 -8.61
N ASP A 429 -13.66 -29.99 -9.01
CA ASP A 429 -14.36 -29.97 -10.28
C ASP A 429 -15.79 -29.41 -10.16
N GLY A 430 -16.62 -29.57 -11.19
CA GLY A 430 -18.02 -29.13 -11.15
C GLY A 430 -18.92 -29.98 -10.24
N LYS A 431 -18.54 -31.22 -9.93
CA LYS A 431 -19.27 -32.08 -9.00
C LYS A 431 -19.03 -31.63 -7.57
N LEU A 432 -17.77 -31.45 -7.18
CA LEU A 432 -17.41 -30.99 -5.83
C LEU A 432 -17.96 -29.59 -5.54
N ARG A 433 -17.94 -28.67 -6.52
CA ARG A 433 -18.52 -27.33 -6.37
C ARG A 433 -20.03 -27.33 -6.07
N ARG A 434 -20.76 -28.38 -6.46
CA ARG A 434 -22.20 -28.55 -6.20
C ARG A 434 -22.49 -29.47 -5.00
N ASP A 435 -21.46 -29.97 -4.34
CA ASP A 435 -21.60 -30.82 -3.16
C ASP A 435 -22.14 -30.01 -1.98
N LYS A 436 -23.23 -30.48 -1.35
CA LYS A 436 -23.88 -29.75 -0.25
C LYS A 436 -23.00 -29.67 1.00
N ARG A 437 -22.23 -30.71 1.31
CA ARG A 437 -21.33 -30.74 2.46
C ARG A 437 -20.16 -29.77 2.26
N ALA A 438 -19.60 -29.72 1.05
CA ALA A 438 -18.54 -28.77 0.73
C ALA A 438 -19.00 -27.30 0.85
N ASN A 439 -20.20 -26.99 0.34
CA ASN A 439 -20.76 -25.63 0.43
C ASN A 439 -21.09 -25.23 1.88
N ALA A 440 -21.61 -26.15 2.70
CA ALA A 440 -21.84 -25.91 4.13
C ALA A 440 -20.53 -25.63 4.88
N LEU A 441 -19.50 -26.47 4.69
CA LEU A 441 -18.17 -26.26 5.31
C LEU A 441 -17.54 -24.94 4.89
N PHE A 442 -17.68 -24.55 3.63
CA PHE A 442 -17.17 -23.26 3.16
C PHE A 442 -17.92 -22.10 3.82
N LEU A 443 -19.24 -22.19 3.97
CA LEU A 443 -20.02 -21.14 4.62
C LEU A 443 -19.69 -21.02 6.11
N ASP A 444 -19.47 -22.15 6.79
CA ASP A 444 -19.01 -22.18 8.19
C ASP A 444 -17.62 -21.55 8.34
N LEU A 445 -16.70 -21.82 7.40
CA LEU A 445 -15.38 -21.19 7.35
C LEU A 445 -15.49 -19.68 7.09
N LEU A 446 -16.27 -19.27 6.09
CA LEU A 446 -16.46 -17.88 5.71
C LEU A 446 -17.01 -17.06 6.88
N ALA A 447 -17.99 -17.63 7.56
CA ALA A 447 -18.64 -17.04 8.72
C ALA A 447 -18.02 -17.58 10.03
N GLY A 448 -16.72 -17.83 10.04
CA GLY A 448 -15.97 -18.26 11.21
C GLY A 448 -16.02 -17.25 12.37
N ARG A 449 -15.88 -17.74 13.61
CA ARG A 449 -15.95 -16.91 14.83
C ARG A 449 -14.59 -16.71 15.51
N LYS A 450 -13.54 -17.38 15.05
CA LYS A 450 -12.19 -17.26 15.59
C LYS A 450 -11.33 -16.38 14.69
N ASP A 451 -10.89 -16.91 13.55
CA ASP A 451 -10.02 -16.20 12.62
C ASP A 451 -10.25 -16.66 11.17
N PRO A 452 -11.40 -16.29 10.59
CA PRO A 452 -11.70 -16.63 9.20
C PRO A 452 -10.72 -15.98 8.22
N GLU A 453 -10.14 -14.82 8.56
CA GLU A 453 -9.17 -14.12 7.70
C GLU A 453 -7.95 -15.01 7.41
N THR A 454 -7.31 -15.51 8.47
CA THR A 454 -6.11 -16.35 8.34
C THR A 454 -6.42 -17.66 7.62
N ALA A 455 -7.54 -18.31 7.95
CA ALA A 455 -7.91 -19.58 7.34
C ALA A 455 -8.28 -19.44 5.84
N LEU A 456 -9.01 -18.39 5.46
CA LEU A 456 -9.31 -18.07 4.06
C LEU A 456 -8.06 -17.66 3.29
N ARG A 457 -7.13 -16.95 3.93
CA ARG A 457 -5.81 -16.62 3.36
C ARG A 457 -5.01 -17.88 3.05
N TRP A 458 -4.96 -18.85 3.97
CA TRP A 458 -4.35 -20.16 3.69
C TRP A 458 -5.08 -20.91 2.57
N MET A 459 -6.42 -20.91 2.57
CA MET A 459 -7.21 -21.54 1.51
C MET A 459 -6.94 -20.92 0.14
N ASN A 460 -6.73 -19.59 0.08
CA ASN A 460 -6.32 -18.87 -1.11
C ASN A 460 -4.87 -19.22 -1.50
N GLU A 461 -3.95 -19.29 -0.53
CA GLU A 461 -2.55 -19.66 -0.74
C GLU A 461 -2.38 -21.06 -1.35
N ALA A 462 -3.17 -22.02 -0.88
CA ALA A 462 -3.23 -23.37 -1.46
C ALA A 462 -3.93 -23.42 -2.84
N GLY A 463 -4.54 -22.31 -3.30
CA GLY A 463 -5.30 -22.27 -4.56
C GLY A 463 -6.64 -23.01 -4.51
N VAL A 464 -7.03 -23.50 -3.33
CA VAL A 464 -8.31 -24.19 -3.08
C VAL A 464 -9.47 -23.21 -3.22
N PHE A 465 -9.34 -22.00 -2.66
CA PHE A 465 -10.41 -21.00 -2.65
C PHE A 465 -10.85 -20.61 -4.06
N GLY A 466 -9.92 -20.16 -4.91
CA GLY A 466 -10.23 -19.74 -6.28
C GLY A 466 -10.75 -20.87 -7.18
N ARG A 467 -10.45 -22.14 -6.87
CA ARG A 467 -11.05 -23.29 -7.59
C ARG A 467 -12.45 -23.63 -7.10
N PHE A 468 -12.72 -23.46 -5.80
CA PHE A 468 -14.04 -23.70 -5.22
C PHE A 468 -15.05 -22.59 -5.53
N VAL A 469 -14.58 -21.33 -5.56
CA VAL A 469 -15.34 -20.15 -5.98
C VAL A 469 -14.65 -19.55 -7.21
N PRO A 470 -14.99 -20.00 -8.44
CA PRO A 470 -14.31 -19.56 -9.66
C PRO A 470 -14.35 -18.04 -9.88
N ASP A 471 -15.44 -17.37 -9.48
CA ASP A 471 -15.56 -15.92 -9.53
C ASP A 471 -14.50 -15.22 -8.66
N PHE A 472 -14.18 -15.77 -7.48
CA PHE A 472 -13.07 -15.31 -6.65
C PHE A 472 -11.71 -15.62 -7.31
N GLY A 473 -11.59 -16.78 -7.96
CA GLY A 473 -10.40 -17.15 -8.71
C GLY A 473 -10.02 -16.16 -9.82
N ARG A 474 -11.00 -15.44 -10.39
CA ARG A 474 -10.77 -14.41 -11.43
C ARG A 474 -10.15 -13.12 -10.87
N VAL A 475 -10.52 -12.76 -9.64
CA VAL A 475 -10.00 -11.57 -8.92
C VAL A 475 -8.77 -11.88 -8.05
N ASN A 476 -8.28 -13.12 -8.07
CA ASN A 476 -7.08 -13.53 -7.34
C ASN A 476 -5.84 -12.78 -7.83
N ALA A 477 -5.09 -12.19 -6.89
CA ALA A 477 -3.94 -11.34 -7.18
C ALA A 477 -4.27 -10.20 -8.18
N GLN A 478 -5.54 -9.81 -8.28
CA GLN A 478 -5.95 -8.73 -9.14
C GLN A 478 -5.75 -7.42 -8.39
N MET A 479 -4.78 -6.64 -8.86
CA MET A 479 -4.64 -5.25 -8.49
C MET A 479 -5.66 -4.43 -9.28
N GLN A 480 -6.25 -3.44 -8.63
CA GLN A 480 -6.83 -2.31 -9.35
C GLN A 480 -5.73 -1.27 -9.50
N PHE A 481 -5.48 -0.82 -10.72
CA PHE A 481 -4.56 0.29 -10.93
C PHE A 481 -5.28 1.60 -10.54
N ASP A 482 -5.47 1.79 -9.23
CA ASP A 482 -5.95 3.00 -8.59
C ASP A 482 -5.21 3.20 -7.26
N MET A 483 -5.02 4.46 -6.84
CA MET A 483 -4.33 4.78 -5.59
C MET A 483 -5.21 4.63 -4.33
N TYR A 484 -6.49 4.27 -4.49
CA TYR A 484 -7.40 4.14 -3.35
C TYR A 484 -7.12 2.83 -2.61
N HIS A 485 -6.90 1.73 -3.33
CA HIS A 485 -6.69 0.42 -2.72
C HIS A 485 -5.21 0.19 -2.36
N HIS A 486 -4.93 -0.12 -1.09
CA HIS A 486 -3.60 -0.53 -0.67
C HIS A 486 -3.33 -2.01 -0.97
N TYR A 487 -4.37 -2.81 -1.24
CA TYR A 487 -4.28 -4.26 -1.39
C TYR A 487 -4.92 -4.75 -2.70
N THR A 488 -4.52 -5.94 -3.17
CA THR A 488 -5.24 -6.62 -4.27
C THR A 488 -6.67 -6.96 -3.86
N VAL A 489 -7.58 -7.10 -4.84
CA VAL A 489 -9.01 -7.32 -4.60
C VAL A 489 -9.27 -8.52 -3.70
N ASP A 490 -8.58 -9.64 -3.94
CA ASP A 490 -8.73 -10.86 -3.13
C ASP A 490 -8.27 -10.68 -1.67
N GLU A 491 -7.14 -10.01 -1.47
CA GLU A 491 -6.64 -9.68 -0.14
C GLU A 491 -7.58 -8.70 0.59
N HIS A 492 -8.05 -7.67 -0.11
CA HIS A 492 -9.02 -6.71 0.41
C HIS A 492 -10.29 -7.43 0.89
N THR A 493 -10.86 -8.33 0.07
CA THR A 493 -12.04 -9.11 0.45
C THR A 493 -11.79 -10.01 1.67
N ILE A 494 -10.65 -10.70 1.73
CA ILE A 494 -10.31 -11.57 2.88
C ILE A 494 -10.15 -10.73 4.16
N ARG A 495 -9.48 -9.59 4.08
CA ARG A 495 -9.31 -8.64 5.20
C ARG A 495 -10.66 -8.06 5.65
N ALA A 496 -11.54 -7.73 4.72
CA ALA A 496 -12.90 -7.27 5.02
C ALA A 496 -13.66 -8.32 5.84
N ILE A 497 -13.57 -9.61 5.47
CA ILE A 497 -14.16 -10.71 6.25
C ILE A 497 -13.56 -10.80 7.66
N GLY A 498 -12.24 -10.62 7.79
CA GLY A 498 -11.55 -10.56 9.08
C GLY A 498 -12.05 -9.44 9.98
N LEU A 499 -12.16 -8.23 9.44
CA LEU A 499 -12.68 -7.06 10.14
C LEU A 499 -14.15 -7.25 10.54
N LEU A 500 -14.97 -7.84 9.68
CA LEU A 500 -16.36 -8.19 10.00
C LEU A 500 -16.44 -9.13 11.21
N SER A 501 -15.59 -10.17 11.24
CA SER A 501 -15.51 -11.11 12.37
C SER A 501 -15.04 -10.42 13.66
N GLN A 502 -14.09 -9.49 13.58
CA GLN A 502 -13.63 -8.72 14.73
C GLN A 502 -14.71 -7.76 15.26
N ILE A 503 -15.49 -7.12 14.38
CA ILE A 503 -16.65 -6.30 14.76
C ILE A 503 -17.69 -7.15 15.48
N GLU A 504 -18.02 -8.33 14.93
CA GLU A 504 -18.95 -9.27 15.54
C GLU A 504 -18.51 -9.70 16.95
N ARG A 505 -17.20 -9.91 17.14
CA ARG A 505 -16.60 -10.29 18.44
C ARG A 505 -16.45 -9.12 19.41
N GLY A 506 -16.77 -7.89 18.99
CA GLY A 506 -16.62 -6.69 19.81
C GLY A 506 -15.17 -6.24 20.02
N LEU A 507 -14.23 -6.69 19.19
CA LEU A 507 -12.81 -6.30 19.29
C LEU A 507 -12.54 -4.88 18.74
N LEU A 508 -13.47 -4.36 17.94
CA LEU A 508 -13.33 -3.06 17.27
C LEU A 508 -14.36 -2.02 17.74
N VAL A 509 -14.86 -2.14 18.97
CA VAL A 509 -15.89 -1.22 19.53
C VAL A 509 -15.44 0.25 19.53
N ALA A 510 -14.17 0.51 19.82
CA ALA A 510 -13.65 1.89 19.85
C ALA A 510 -13.71 2.56 18.48
N ASP A 511 -13.38 1.82 17.42
CA ASP A 511 -13.30 2.36 16.05
C ASP A 511 -14.64 2.27 15.30
N HIS A 512 -15.47 1.26 15.62
CA HIS A 512 -16.71 0.93 14.92
C HIS A 512 -17.89 0.66 15.88
N PRO A 513 -18.20 1.58 16.83
CA PRO A 513 -19.19 1.33 17.89
C PRO A 513 -20.60 1.03 17.35
N ARG A 514 -20.99 1.72 16.28
CA ARG A 514 -22.30 1.54 15.62
C ARG A 514 -22.41 0.18 14.96
N ALA A 515 -21.42 -0.22 14.17
CA ALA A 515 -21.43 -1.51 13.50
C ALA A 515 -21.51 -2.66 14.51
N THR A 516 -20.71 -2.60 15.59
CA THR A 516 -20.77 -3.59 16.68
C THR A 516 -22.12 -3.61 17.40
N ARG A 517 -22.77 -2.45 17.61
CA ARG A 517 -24.10 -2.37 18.24
C ARG A 517 -25.21 -2.92 17.36
N GLU A 518 -25.14 -2.71 16.05
CA GLU A 518 -26.20 -3.12 15.11
C GLU A 518 -26.05 -4.57 14.63
N PHE A 519 -24.84 -5.14 14.62
CA PHE A 519 -24.58 -6.50 14.14
C PHE A 519 -25.45 -7.59 14.79
N PRO A 520 -25.68 -7.62 16.13
CA PRO A 520 -26.51 -8.65 16.75
C PRO A 520 -27.99 -8.55 16.38
N LYS A 521 -28.43 -7.46 15.73
CA LYS A 521 -29.83 -7.20 15.34
C LYS A 521 -30.14 -7.64 13.91
N LEU A 522 -29.16 -8.18 13.19
CA LEU A 522 -29.31 -8.64 11.80
C LEU A 522 -30.16 -9.92 11.76
N ALA A 523 -31.03 -10.03 10.75
CA ALA A 523 -31.86 -11.21 10.56
C ALA A 523 -31.05 -12.41 10.04
N SER A 524 -30.09 -12.17 9.14
CA SER A 524 -29.20 -13.22 8.62
C SER A 524 -27.74 -12.79 8.68
N ARG A 525 -27.03 -13.35 9.66
CA ARG A 525 -25.57 -13.21 9.77
C ARG A 525 -24.85 -13.72 8.52
N ARG A 526 -25.25 -14.91 8.03
CA ARG A 526 -24.57 -15.56 6.89
C ARG A 526 -24.72 -14.74 5.60
N ALA A 527 -25.85 -14.07 5.40
CA ALA A 527 -26.05 -13.19 4.25
C ALA A 527 -25.01 -12.05 4.22
N LEU A 528 -24.75 -11.38 5.36
CA LEU A 528 -23.77 -10.30 5.41
C LEU A 528 -22.34 -10.78 5.08
N TYR A 529 -21.92 -11.93 5.62
CA TYR A 529 -20.61 -12.51 5.29
C TYR A 529 -20.48 -12.84 3.80
N VAL A 530 -21.54 -13.36 3.17
CA VAL A 530 -21.55 -13.62 1.72
C VAL A 530 -21.57 -12.31 0.94
N ALA A 531 -22.28 -11.28 1.39
CA ALA A 531 -22.26 -9.96 0.75
C ALA A 531 -20.86 -9.32 0.80
N VAL A 532 -20.16 -9.40 1.94
CA VAL A 532 -18.75 -8.97 2.03
C VAL A 532 -17.84 -9.78 1.12
N LEU A 533 -18.06 -11.09 0.96
CA LEU A 533 -17.30 -11.89 -0.02
C LEU A 533 -17.54 -11.42 -1.46
N LEU A 534 -18.75 -10.94 -1.78
CA LEU A 534 -19.17 -10.71 -3.16
C LEU A 534 -19.18 -9.26 -3.62
N HIS A 535 -19.07 -8.26 -2.73
CA HIS A 535 -19.22 -6.84 -3.07
C HIS A 535 -18.36 -6.40 -4.27
N ASP A 536 -17.16 -6.96 -4.38
CA ASP A 536 -16.16 -6.61 -5.40
C ASP A 536 -15.78 -7.76 -6.36
N ILE A 537 -16.52 -8.87 -6.33
CA ILE A 537 -16.16 -10.13 -7.02
C ILE A 537 -16.15 -10.03 -8.56
N ALA A 538 -16.77 -8.97 -9.09
CA ALA A 538 -16.90 -8.72 -10.51
C ALA A 538 -15.96 -7.63 -11.06
N LYS A 539 -15.04 -7.10 -10.24
CA LYS A 539 -14.04 -6.12 -10.69
C LYS A 539 -13.21 -6.65 -11.88
N GLY A 540 -13.01 -5.82 -12.90
CA GLY A 540 -12.26 -6.15 -14.12
C GLY A 540 -12.99 -7.01 -15.15
N ARG A 541 -14.33 -7.13 -15.07
CA ARG A 541 -15.16 -7.83 -16.08
C ARG A 541 -15.66 -6.94 -17.21
N GLY A 542 -15.45 -5.62 -17.12
CA GLY A 542 -16.04 -4.62 -18.02
C GLY A 542 -17.50 -4.33 -17.67
N GLY A 543 -17.92 -3.06 -17.68
CA GLY A 543 -19.23 -2.63 -17.17
C GLY A 543 -19.23 -2.33 -15.66
N ASP A 544 -20.41 -2.08 -15.08
CA ASP A 544 -20.58 -1.81 -13.65
C ASP A 544 -20.40 -3.10 -12.84
N HIS A 545 -19.37 -3.14 -11.99
CA HIS A 545 -19.05 -4.32 -11.20
C HIS A 545 -20.10 -4.64 -10.14
N SER A 546 -20.85 -3.66 -9.65
CA SER A 546 -21.91 -3.88 -8.67
C SER A 546 -23.07 -4.66 -9.29
N VAL A 547 -23.45 -4.30 -10.52
CA VAL A 547 -24.50 -5.01 -11.30
C VAL A 547 -24.07 -6.44 -11.59
N LEU A 548 -22.87 -6.62 -12.15
CA LEU A 548 -22.34 -7.95 -12.45
C LEU A 548 -22.10 -8.78 -11.18
N GLY A 549 -21.79 -8.14 -10.05
CA GLY A 549 -21.65 -8.77 -8.74
C GLY A 549 -22.99 -9.31 -8.22
N ALA A 550 -24.07 -8.54 -8.39
CA ALA A 550 -25.43 -8.97 -8.04
C ALA A 550 -25.85 -10.20 -8.86
N ASP A 551 -25.55 -10.23 -10.16
CA ASP A 551 -25.79 -11.41 -11.02
C ASP A 551 -24.97 -12.64 -10.59
N VAL A 552 -23.78 -12.43 -10.03
CA VAL A 552 -22.99 -13.51 -9.40
C VAL A 552 -23.67 -13.98 -8.12
N ALA A 553 -24.17 -13.07 -7.28
CA ALA A 553 -24.86 -13.41 -6.04
C ALA A 553 -26.11 -14.27 -6.29
N HIS A 554 -26.96 -13.92 -7.26
CA HIS A 554 -28.15 -14.71 -7.61
C HIS A 554 -27.83 -16.15 -8.02
N ARG A 555 -26.65 -16.40 -8.60
CA ARG A 555 -26.21 -17.76 -8.98
C ARG A 555 -25.49 -18.49 -7.86
N LEU A 556 -24.74 -17.77 -7.02
CA LEU A 556 -23.83 -18.36 -6.05
C LEU A 556 -24.48 -18.59 -4.67
N CYS A 557 -25.38 -17.70 -4.23
CA CYS A 557 -26.07 -17.83 -2.95
C CYS A 557 -26.87 -19.14 -2.83
N PRO A 558 -27.68 -19.57 -3.82
CA PRO A 558 -28.37 -20.86 -3.75
C PRO A 558 -27.40 -22.05 -3.67
N ARG A 559 -26.23 -21.95 -4.33
CA ARG A 559 -25.18 -22.97 -4.25
C ARG A 559 -24.62 -23.10 -2.83
N PHE A 560 -24.48 -21.97 -2.12
CA PHE A 560 -24.09 -21.94 -0.70
C PHE A 560 -25.21 -22.34 0.26
N GLY A 561 -26.43 -22.60 -0.23
CA GLY A 561 -27.57 -23.01 0.60
C GLY A 561 -28.27 -21.84 1.30
N LEU A 562 -28.16 -20.63 0.74
CA LEU A 562 -29.00 -19.48 1.11
C LEU A 562 -30.38 -19.65 0.50
N ASP A 563 -31.40 -19.15 1.20
CA ASP A 563 -32.76 -19.08 0.67
C ASP A 563 -32.94 -17.87 -0.26
N GLU A 564 -34.14 -17.71 -0.81
CA GLU A 564 -34.47 -16.62 -1.74
C GLU A 564 -34.34 -15.24 -1.08
N LYS A 565 -34.81 -15.07 0.15
CA LYS A 565 -34.76 -13.79 0.88
C LYS A 565 -33.31 -13.38 1.17
N GLU A 566 -32.48 -14.34 1.58
CA GLU A 566 -31.05 -14.10 1.79
C GLU A 566 -30.33 -13.82 0.49
N THR A 567 -30.68 -14.53 -0.58
CA THR A 567 -30.09 -14.31 -1.92
C THR A 567 -30.39 -12.89 -2.41
N ASP A 568 -31.62 -12.43 -2.28
CA ASP A 568 -32.04 -11.08 -2.67
C ASP A 568 -31.38 -10.01 -1.81
N LEU A 569 -31.24 -10.25 -0.49
CA LEU A 569 -30.52 -9.34 0.39
C LEU A 569 -29.05 -9.23 -0.02
N VAL A 570 -28.37 -10.35 -0.29
CA VAL A 570 -26.98 -10.35 -0.74
C VAL A 570 -26.84 -9.63 -2.07
N ALA A 571 -27.68 -9.96 -3.07
CA ALA A 571 -27.62 -9.34 -4.38
C ALA A 571 -27.85 -7.82 -4.29
N TRP A 572 -28.81 -7.38 -3.47
CA TRP A 572 -29.07 -5.96 -3.22
C TRP A 572 -27.87 -5.28 -2.53
N LEU A 573 -27.28 -5.91 -1.52
CA LEU A 573 -26.10 -5.35 -0.84
C LEU A 573 -24.91 -5.22 -1.79
N VAL A 574 -24.68 -6.20 -2.65
CA VAL A 574 -23.61 -6.14 -3.66
C VAL A 574 -23.91 -5.07 -4.71
N LEU A 575 -25.15 -4.91 -5.15
CA LEU A 575 -25.54 -3.87 -6.10
C LEU A 575 -25.35 -2.46 -5.52
N HIS A 576 -25.68 -2.28 -4.24
CA HIS A 576 -25.71 -0.97 -3.58
C HIS A 576 -24.56 -0.74 -2.59
N HIS A 577 -23.48 -1.54 -2.61
CA HIS A 577 -22.40 -1.43 -1.61
C HIS A 577 -21.73 -0.04 -1.55
N LEU A 578 -21.74 0.71 -2.66
CA LEU A 578 -21.22 2.08 -2.74
C LEU A 578 -22.26 3.16 -2.40
N LEU A 579 -23.54 2.81 -2.22
CA LEU A 579 -24.63 3.78 -2.03
C LEU A 579 -24.40 4.65 -0.80
N MET A 580 -24.09 4.03 0.34
CA MET A 580 -23.96 4.75 1.60
C MET A 580 -22.69 5.59 1.64
N SER A 581 -21.55 5.08 1.16
CA SER A 581 -20.31 5.85 1.11
C SER A 581 -20.42 7.06 0.17
N ARG A 582 -21.00 6.87 -1.03
CA ARG A 582 -21.26 7.98 -1.97
C ARG A 582 -22.21 9.01 -1.39
N THR A 583 -23.32 8.59 -0.76
CA THR A 583 -24.29 9.52 -0.18
C THR A 583 -23.67 10.30 0.98
N ALA A 584 -23.00 9.62 1.92
CA ALA A 584 -22.42 10.25 3.09
C ALA A 584 -21.29 11.23 2.79
N GLN A 585 -20.52 10.98 1.73
CA GLN A 585 -19.32 11.78 1.42
C GLN A 585 -19.57 12.85 0.34
N LYS A 586 -20.50 12.61 -0.60
CA LYS A 586 -20.70 13.51 -1.76
C LYS A 586 -21.96 14.36 -1.70
N ARG A 587 -22.86 14.13 -0.74
CA ARG A 587 -24.14 14.83 -0.64
C ARG A 587 -24.26 15.55 0.70
N ASP A 588 -25.05 16.60 0.70
CA ASP A 588 -25.45 17.30 1.92
C ASP A 588 -26.43 16.45 2.72
N LEU A 589 -26.00 15.95 3.88
CA LEU A 589 -26.81 15.14 4.80
C LEU A 589 -27.89 15.93 5.53
N THR A 590 -27.83 17.26 5.47
CA THR A 590 -28.82 18.15 6.08
C THR A 590 -29.99 18.45 5.14
N ASP A 591 -29.80 18.27 3.83
CA ASP A 591 -30.89 18.34 2.84
C ASP A 591 -31.86 17.16 3.06
N PRO A 592 -33.13 17.42 3.41
CA PRO A 592 -34.11 16.36 3.59
C PRO A 592 -34.28 15.47 2.35
N LYS A 593 -34.09 16.03 1.15
CA LYS A 593 -34.20 15.30 -0.11
C LYS A 593 -33.15 14.19 -0.21
N THR A 594 -31.91 14.46 0.21
CA THR A 594 -30.83 13.46 0.29
C THR A 594 -31.23 12.26 1.14
N ILE A 595 -31.79 12.52 2.33
CA ILE A 595 -32.23 11.46 3.26
C ILE A 595 -33.43 10.70 2.70
N GLU A 596 -34.39 11.40 2.08
CA GLU A 596 -35.57 10.80 1.46
C GLU A 596 -35.21 9.88 0.31
N ASP A 597 -34.32 10.30 -0.59
CA ASP A 597 -33.86 9.50 -1.72
C ASP A 597 -33.05 8.28 -1.25
N PHE A 598 -32.16 8.46 -0.27
CA PHE A 598 -31.42 7.34 0.32
C PHE A 598 -32.36 6.33 0.99
N VAL A 599 -33.36 6.79 1.75
CA VAL A 599 -34.36 5.93 2.38
C VAL A 599 -35.25 5.23 1.34
N ALA A 600 -35.58 5.89 0.23
CA ALA A 600 -36.35 5.32 -0.86
C ALA A 600 -35.63 4.13 -1.53
N GLU A 601 -34.31 4.19 -1.65
CA GLU A 601 -33.48 3.08 -2.13
C GLU A 601 -33.30 1.97 -1.07
N VAL A 602 -33.01 2.35 0.18
CA VAL A 602 -32.73 1.40 1.27
C VAL A 602 -33.99 0.63 1.72
N GLN A 603 -35.15 1.27 1.70
CA GLN A 603 -36.50 0.72 1.94
C GLN A 603 -36.79 0.05 3.30
N SER A 604 -35.79 -0.43 4.03
CA SER A 604 -35.98 -1.18 5.27
C SER A 604 -34.82 -1.01 6.25
N LEU A 605 -35.13 -1.16 7.54
CA LEU A 605 -34.13 -1.10 8.60
C LEU A 605 -33.10 -2.26 8.51
N GLU A 606 -33.52 -3.41 7.97
CA GLU A 606 -32.62 -4.55 7.76
C GLU A 606 -31.55 -4.25 6.71
N ARG A 607 -31.95 -3.70 5.56
CA ARG A 607 -31.01 -3.24 4.51
C ARG A 607 -30.09 -2.14 5.03
N LEU A 608 -30.63 -1.17 5.79
CA LEU A 608 -29.85 -0.08 6.37
C LEU A 608 -28.72 -0.59 7.28
N ARG A 609 -29.03 -1.53 8.18
CA ARG A 609 -28.04 -2.14 9.09
C ARG A 609 -26.95 -2.90 8.33
N ASN A 610 -27.34 -3.76 7.40
CA ASN A 610 -26.40 -4.55 6.62
C ASN A 610 -25.48 -3.66 5.77
N LEU A 611 -26.06 -2.65 5.08
CA LEU A 611 -25.31 -1.73 4.23
C LEU A 611 -24.33 -0.89 5.06
N ALA A 612 -24.73 -0.42 6.25
CA ALA A 612 -23.84 0.35 7.12
C ALA A 612 -22.65 -0.46 7.62
N ILE A 613 -22.86 -1.72 8.00
CA ILE A 613 -21.78 -2.60 8.45
C ILE A 613 -20.86 -2.95 7.27
N LEU A 614 -21.42 -3.31 6.12
CA LEU A 614 -20.66 -3.59 4.90
C LEU A 614 -19.78 -2.38 4.51
N THR A 615 -20.37 -1.19 4.47
CA THR A 615 -19.66 0.06 4.11
C THR A 615 -18.53 0.37 5.10
N ALA A 616 -18.76 0.21 6.40
CA ALA A 616 -17.74 0.47 7.41
C ALA A 616 -16.54 -0.49 7.28
N VAL A 617 -16.83 -1.77 7.04
CA VAL A 617 -15.81 -2.81 6.85
C VAL A 617 -15.03 -2.60 5.55
N ASP A 618 -15.71 -2.30 4.45
CA ASP A 618 -15.11 -2.02 3.14
C ASP A 618 -14.11 -0.86 3.25
N ILE A 619 -14.54 0.31 3.74
CA ILE A 619 -13.66 1.48 3.93
C ILE A 619 -12.46 1.16 4.85
N ARG A 620 -12.65 0.35 5.89
CA ARG A 620 -11.56 -0.04 6.80
C ARG A 620 -10.61 -1.06 6.18
N ALA A 621 -11.08 -1.90 5.26
CA ALA A 621 -10.30 -2.92 4.58
C ALA A 621 -9.38 -2.34 3.48
N VAL A 622 -9.67 -1.13 2.98
CA VAL A 622 -8.88 -0.43 1.97
C VAL A 622 -7.42 -0.26 2.37
N GLY A 623 -7.14 0.18 3.61
CA GLY A 623 -5.78 0.41 4.08
C GLY A 623 -5.66 1.18 5.40
N PRO A 624 -4.46 1.24 6.00
CA PRO A 624 -4.19 2.06 7.17
C PRO A 624 -4.50 3.54 6.91
N GLY A 625 -5.14 4.21 7.86
CA GLY A 625 -5.48 5.65 7.75
C GLY A 625 -6.66 5.98 6.82
N THR A 626 -7.25 5.00 6.11
CA THR A 626 -8.42 5.26 5.26
C THR A 626 -9.68 5.53 6.06
N TRP A 627 -9.89 4.77 7.15
CA TRP A 627 -10.95 5.03 8.13
C TRP A 627 -10.46 6.07 9.15
N ASN A 628 -11.24 7.13 9.35
CA ASN A 628 -11.00 8.18 10.33
C ASN A 628 -12.32 8.56 11.03
N SER A 629 -12.24 9.34 12.11
CA SER A 629 -13.41 9.75 12.90
C SER A 629 -14.44 10.50 12.04
N TRP A 630 -13.99 11.38 11.15
CA TRP A 630 -14.84 12.12 10.21
C TRP A 630 -15.72 11.20 9.35
N LYS A 631 -15.13 10.22 8.64
CA LYS A 631 -15.91 9.27 7.83
C LYS A 631 -16.86 8.44 8.69
N GLY A 632 -16.44 8.06 9.90
CA GLY A 632 -17.29 7.36 10.85
C GLY A 632 -18.51 8.18 11.27
N GLN A 633 -18.33 9.49 11.46
CA GLN A 633 -19.42 10.41 11.78
C GLN A 633 -20.39 10.60 10.62
N LEU A 634 -19.92 10.91 9.41
CA LEU A 634 -20.79 11.09 8.23
C LEU A 634 -21.69 9.86 7.99
N LEU A 635 -21.11 8.66 8.09
CA LEU A 635 -21.87 7.41 7.99
C LEU A 635 -22.87 7.25 9.15
N GLY A 636 -22.50 7.71 10.35
CA GLY A 636 -23.36 7.70 11.52
C GLY A 636 -24.56 8.63 11.41
N GLU A 637 -24.35 9.87 10.95
CA GLU A 637 -25.38 10.88 10.73
C GLU A 637 -26.39 10.40 9.68
N LEU A 638 -25.91 9.92 8.53
CA LEU A 638 -26.79 9.36 7.50
C LEU A 638 -27.59 8.16 8.04
N TYR A 639 -26.95 7.27 8.81
CA TYR A 639 -27.62 6.13 9.41
C TYR A 639 -28.72 6.55 10.38
N ASP A 640 -28.45 7.50 11.28
CA ASP A 640 -29.40 7.93 12.30
C ASP A 640 -30.59 8.66 11.66
N ALA A 641 -30.34 9.57 10.72
CA ALA A 641 -31.39 10.25 9.97
C ALA A 641 -32.26 9.26 9.16
N ALA A 642 -31.64 8.30 8.48
CA ALA A 642 -32.38 7.27 7.73
C ALA A 642 -33.16 6.33 8.66
N GLN A 643 -32.59 5.93 9.80
CA GLN A 643 -33.24 5.08 10.80
C GLN A 643 -34.47 5.78 11.39
N GLU A 644 -34.36 7.06 11.75
CA GLU A 644 -35.47 7.86 12.26
C GLU A 644 -36.62 7.91 11.25
N ARG A 645 -36.30 8.24 9.98
CA ARG A 645 -37.29 8.30 8.89
C ARG A 645 -37.97 6.96 8.61
N LEU A 646 -37.22 5.86 8.65
CA LEU A 646 -37.78 4.51 8.47
C LEU A 646 -38.69 4.08 9.65
N ARG A 647 -38.43 4.56 10.88
CA ARG A 647 -39.24 4.22 12.07
C ARG A 647 -40.52 5.02 12.20
N LEU A 648 -40.46 6.32 11.95
CA LEU A 648 -41.60 7.22 12.19
C LEU A 648 -42.66 7.17 11.07
N GLY A 649 -42.37 6.48 9.96
CA GLY A 649 -43.11 6.63 8.71
C GLY A 649 -43.00 8.06 8.19
N HIS A 650 -43.62 8.39 7.06
CA HIS A 650 -43.63 9.75 6.50
C HIS A 650 -44.43 10.78 7.35
N LYS A 651 -44.41 10.69 8.69
CA LYS A 651 -44.79 11.80 9.56
C LYS A 651 -43.67 12.85 9.51
N GLY A 652 -43.55 13.53 8.38
CA GLY A 652 -42.69 14.70 8.27
C GLY A 652 -43.16 15.73 9.27
N THR A 653 -42.37 15.96 10.33
CA THR A 653 -42.51 17.18 11.11
C THR A 653 -42.25 18.34 10.16
N GLY A 654 -43.20 19.27 10.06
CA GLY A 654 -43.10 20.37 9.11
C GLY A 654 -41.82 21.19 9.35
N ARG A 655 -41.30 21.82 8.29
CA ARG A 655 -40.08 22.65 8.34
C ARG A 655 -40.03 23.57 9.57
N LYS A 656 -41.17 24.20 9.90
CA LYS A 656 -41.34 25.09 11.06
C LYS A 656 -41.14 24.38 12.42
N GLN A 657 -41.61 23.14 12.57
CA GLN A 657 -41.43 22.36 13.80
C GLN A 657 -39.96 21.96 14.00
N ARG A 658 -39.24 21.61 12.93
CA ARG A 658 -37.80 21.31 13.00
C ARG A 658 -36.98 22.53 13.40
N VAL A 659 -37.28 23.68 12.81
CA VAL A 659 -36.63 24.95 13.17
C VAL A 659 -36.92 25.31 14.62
N ALA A 660 -38.18 25.19 15.08
CA ALA A 660 -38.55 25.45 16.47
C ALA A 660 -37.80 24.51 17.45
N ALA A 661 -37.78 23.20 17.17
CA ALA A 661 -37.07 22.24 18.02
C ALA A 661 -35.56 22.54 18.10
N LYS A 662 -34.95 22.96 16.99
CA LYS A 662 -33.55 23.40 16.99
C LYS A 662 -33.33 24.69 17.78
N LYS A 663 -34.20 25.68 17.63
CA LYS A 663 -34.15 26.91 18.44
C LYS A 663 -34.20 26.60 19.94
N ASP A 664 -35.11 25.72 20.36
CA ASP A 664 -35.22 25.28 21.76
C ASP A 664 -33.97 24.54 22.25
N ALA A 665 -33.35 23.74 21.38
CA ALA A 665 -32.11 23.03 21.72
C ALA A 665 -30.91 23.98 21.83
N VAL A 666 -30.79 24.94 20.92
CA VAL A 666 -29.76 25.99 20.94
C VAL A 666 -29.92 26.90 22.15
N ALA A 667 -31.16 27.31 22.49
CA ALA A 667 -31.42 28.10 23.70
C ALA A 667 -30.90 27.40 24.97
N ARG A 668 -31.10 26.07 25.07
CA ARG A 668 -30.54 25.28 26.18
C ARG A 668 -29.01 25.25 26.22
N LEU A 669 -28.33 25.31 25.07
CA LEU A 669 -26.87 25.33 24.99
C LEU A 669 -26.28 26.72 25.30
N LEU A 670 -27.03 27.79 25.02
CA LEU A 670 -26.60 29.16 25.28
C LEU A 670 -26.75 29.59 26.74
N GLU A 671 -27.55 28.86 27.52
CA GLU A 671 -27.83 29.13 28.94
C GLU A 671 -28.24 30.61 29.13
N ASP A 672 -27.41 31.43 29.77
CA ASP A 672 -27.69 32.85 30.06
C ASP A 672 -27.74 33.75 28.80
N GLN A 673 -27.31 33.25 27.64
CA GLN A 673 -27.30 33.97 26.36
C GLN A 673 -28.43 33.53 25.40
N ASP A 674 -29.48 32.87 25.90
CA ASP A 674 -30.60 32.36 25.10
C ASP A 674 -31.32 33.45 24.27
N HIS A 675 -31.35 34.69 24.76
CA HIS A 675 -31.90 35.85 24.07
C HIS A 675 -31.31 36.07 22.67
N LEU A 676 -30.09 35.56 22.39
CA LEU A 676 -29.47 35.59 21.06
C LEU A 676 -30.23 34.76 20.01
N VAL A 677 -31.02 33.76 20.43
CA VAL A 677 -31.87 32.98 19.51
C VAL A 677 -32.96 33.84 18.88
N ASP A 678 -33.48 34.81 19.63
CA ASP A 678 -34.54 35.70 19.18
C ASP A 678 -33.99 36.99 18.55
N SER A 679 -32.84 37.51 19.01
CA SER A 679 -32.22 38.70 18.42
C SER A 679 -31.44 38.36 17.15
N VAL A 680 -30.29 37.68 17.28
CA VAL A 680 -29.42 37.32 16.16
C VAL A 680 -30.06 36.22 15.33
N GLY A 681 -30.64 35.22 15.98
CA GLY A 681 -31.24 34.07 15.31
C GLY A 681 -32.44 34.39 14.42
N ALA A 682 -33.11 35.54 14.61
CA ALA A 682 -34.16 36.04 13.72
C ALA A 682 -33.61 36.62 12.40
N LEU A 683 -32.33 37.01 12.37
CA LEU A 683 -31.63 37.45 11.16
C LEU A 683 -31.26 36.25 10.26
N LEU A 684 -31.25 35.04 10.82
CA LEU A 684 -30.89 33.81 10.13
C LEU A 684 -32.14 33.11 9.59
N GLY A 685 -32.11 32.74 8.30
CA GLY A 685 -33.23 32.05 7.66
C GLY A 685 -33.37 30.59 8.07
N ASP A 686 -34.53 29.98 7.82
CA ASP A 686 -34.79 28.56 8.11
C ASP A 686 -33.73 27.61 7.51
N ALA A 687 -33.11 27.99 6.39
CA ALA A 687 -32.08 27.19 5.74
C ALA A 687 -30.85 27.01 6.64
N TYR A 688 -30.39 28.09 7.28
CA TYR A 688 -29.31 28.06 8.27
C TYR A 688 -29.66 27.17 9.45
N TRP A 689 -30.84 27.38 10.04
CA TRP A 689 -31.31 26.60 11.17
C TRP A 689 -31.38 25.11 10.83
N ILE A 690 -31.76 24.73 9.62
CA ILE A 690 -31.83 23.32 9.23
C ILE A 690 -30.45 22.73 8.95
N ALA A 691 -29.59 23.48 8.26
CA ALA A 691 -28.26 23.04 7.92
C ALA A 691 -27.42 22.84 9.18
N GLU A 692 -27.24 23.86 10.00
CA GLU A 692 -26.19 23.86 11.01
C GLU A 692 -26.51 23.04 12.27
N PRO A 693 -25.56 22.26 12.81
CA PRO A 693 -25.69 21.59 14.11
C PRO A 693 -25.96 22.55 15.27
N GLU A 694 -26.65 22.10 16.31
CA GLU A 694 -27.07 22.94 17.43
C GLU A 694 -25.89 23.59 18.17
N ASP A 695 -24.79 22.87 18.33
CA ASP A 695 -23.53 23.36 18.94
C ASP A 695 -22.89 24.47 18.11
N ILE A 696 -22.85 24.29 16.78
CA ILE A 696 -22.31 25.28 15.85
C ILE A 696 -23.20 26.52 15.82
N ILE A 697 -24.52 26.34 15.81
CA ILE A 697 -25.46 27.46 15.85
C ILE A 697 -25.24 28.30 17.12
N ALA A 698 -25.17 27.66 18.29
CA ALA A 698 -24.94 28.35 19.56
C ALA A 698 -23.64 29.17 19.51
N SER A 699 -22.54 28.57 19.07
CA SER A 699 -21.25 29.28 18.92
C SER A 699 -21.34 30.46 17.95
N ASN A 700 -22.00 30.29 16.80
CA ASN A 700 -22.13 31.32 15.78
C ASN A 700 -22.99 32.49 16.25
N LEU A 701 -24.05 32.27 17.03
CA LEU A 701 -24.88 33.36 17.56
C LEU A 701 -24.06 34.28 18.48
N VAL A 702 -23.24 33.70 19.36
CA VAL A 702 -22.32 34.45 20.25
C VAL A 702 -21.25 35.17 19.44
N GLN A 703 -20.62 34.47 18.49
CA GLN A 703 -19.58 35.06 17.64
C GLN A 703 -20.13 36.21 16.80
N TYR A 704 -21.34 36.06 16.25
CA TYR A 704 -22.00 37.07 15.44
C TYR A 704 -22.27 38.34 16.23
N ASP A 705 -22.85 38.21 17.42
CA ASP A 705 -23.13 39.35 18.30
C ASP A 705 -21.85 40.14 18.61
N ALA A 706 -20.78 39.42 18.98
CA ALA A 706 -19.47 40.02 19.23
C ALA A 706 -18.83 40.65 17.97
N ALA A 707 -19.01 40.03 16.80
CA ALA A 707 -18.43 40.51 15.53
C ALA A 707 -19.10 41.80 15.05
N VAL A 708 -20.42 41.91 15.17
CA VAL A 708 -21.17 43.11 14.77
C VAL A 708 -20.89 44.28 15.72
N ALA A 709 -20.62 44.01 17.00
CA ALA A 709 -20.20 45.01 17.97
C ALA A 709 -18.74 45.50 17.77
N SER A 710 -17.94 44.80 16.96
CA SER A 710 -16.54 45.14 16.67
C SER A 710 -16.41 46.15 15.53
N GLU A 711 -15.45 47.08 15.64
CA GLU A 711 -15.14 48.06 14.58
C GLU A 711 -14.64 47.41 13.27
N ASP A 712 -14.02 46.23 13.35
CA ASP A 712 -13.43 45.54 12.19
C ASP A 712 -14.48 44.79 11.34
N HIS A 713 -15.70 44.58 11.86
CA HIS A 713 -16.79 43.82 11.23
C HIS A 713 -16.37 42.45 10.65
N LEU A 714 -15.31 41.85 11.20
CA LEU A 714 -14.73 40.57 10.78
C LEU A 714 -14.28 39.78 12.02
N SER A 715 -14.92 38.63 12.24
CA SER A 715 -14.51 37.65 13.23
C SER A 715 -14.16 36.33 12.55
N ILE A 716 -13.00 35.78 12.88
CA ILE A 716 -12.56 34.46 12.42
C ILE A 716 -12.19 33.70 13.68
N HIS A 717 -12.81 32.55 13.90
CA HIS A 717 -12.57 31.72 15.06
C HIS A 717 -12.21 30.31 14.61
N CYS A 718 -11.11 29.78 15.14
CA CYS A 718 -10.68 28.40 14.92
C CYS A 718 -10.76 27.61 16.23
N GLU A 719 -11.41 26.44 16.20
CA GLU A 719 -11.42 25.51 17.33
C GLU A 719 -11.27 24.06 16.88
N VAL A 720 -10.75 23.22 17.78
CA VAL A 720 -10.66 21.78 17.53
C VAL A 720 -12.02 21.15 17.80
N ASP A 721 -12.56 20.48 16.78
CA ASP A 721 -13.76 19.67 16.90
C ASP A 721 -13.37 18.19 16.98
N GLU A 722 -13.25 17.69 18.20
CA GLU A 722 -12.85 16.30 18.46
C GLU A 722 -13.88 15.30 17.92
N THR A 723 -15.16 15.68 17.99
CA THR A 723 -16.28 14.89 17.47
C THR A 723 -16.16 14.70 15.97
N ARG A 724 -15.96 15.79 15.22
CA ARG A 724 -15.82 15.80 13.75
C ARG A 724 -14.43 15.44 13.27
N GLY A 725 -13.45 15.31 14.17
CA GLY A 725 -12.07 14.96 13.83
C GLY A 725 -11.38 16.01 12.94
N ALA A 726 -11.78 17.26 13.07
CA ALA A 726 -11.34 18.38 12.23
C ALA A 726 -11.16 19.64 13.07
N THR A 727 -10.59 20.67 12.48
CA THR A 727 -10.62 22.02 13.06
C THR A 727 -11.78 22.77 12.42
N ARG A 728 -12.70 23.27 13.23
CA ARG A 728 -13.78 24.15 12.77
C ARG A 728 -13.24 25.56 12.64
N VAL A 729 -13.54 26.19 11.51
CA VAL A 729 -13.24 27.59 11.24
C VAL A 729 -14.55 28.31 10.95
N SER A 730 -14.97 29.20 11.84
CA SER A 730 -16.17 30.01 11.66
C SER A 730 -15.80 31.46 11.35
N VAL A 731 -16.40 31.99 10.27
CA VAL A 731 -16.14 33.33 9.76
C VAL A 731 -17.43 34.13 9.75
N ILE A 732 -17.44 35.25 10.48
CA ILE A 732 -18.49 36.26 10.44
C ILE A 732 -17.92 37.52 9.78
N ALA A 733 -18.46 37.93 8.65
CA ALA A 733 -17.98 39.10 7.91
C ALA A 733 -19.12 39.79 7.14
N ALA A 734 -18.94 41.04 6.75
CA ALA A 734 -19.83 41.68 5.77
C ALA A 734 -19.79 40.88 4.44
N ASP A 735 -20.95 40.43 3.97
CA ASP A 735 -21.04 39.60 2.77
C ASP A 735 -20.80 40.45 1.52
N HIS A 736 -19.90 39.99 0.66
CA HIS A 736 -19.60 40.64 -0.60
C HIS A 736 -19.22 39.61 -1.67
N PRO A 737 -19.46 39.92 -2.96
CA PRO A 737 -19.24 38.96 -4.03
C PRO A 737 -17.81 38.38 -4.02
N GLY A 738 -17.73 37.04 -4.02
CA GLY A 738 -16.48 36.31 -4.04
C GLY A 738 -15.81 36.05 -2.68
N LEU A 739 -16.54 36.17 -1.56
CA LEU A 739 -16.01 35.88 -0.23
C LEU A 739 -15.49 34.44 -0.11
N PHE A 740 -16.29 33.45 -0.56
CA PHE A 740 -15.98 32.02 -0.48
C PHE A 740 -14.64 31.63 -1.11
N TYR A 741 -14.38 32.01 -2.38
CA TYR A 741 -13.13 31.60 -3.03
C TYR A 741 -11.90 32.25 -2.36
N ARG A 742 -12.03 33.48 -1.81
CA ARG A 742 -10.95 34.14 -1.07
C ARG A 742 -10.63 33.41 0.23
N MET A 743 -11.65 33.02 0.99
CA MET A 743 -11.48 32.23 2.20
C MET A 743 -10.86 30.85 1.91
N ALA A 744 -11.34 30.16 0.87
CA ALA A 744 -10.76 28.89 0.43
C ALA A 744 -9.26 29.03 0.07
N GLY A 745 -8.89 30.13 -0.59
CA GLY A 745 -7.50 30.46 -0.89
C GLY A 745 -6.66 30.73 0.37
N GLY A 746 -7.18 31.50 1.32
CA GLY A 746 -6.53 31.79 2.60
C GLY A 746 -6.28 30.55 3.46
N ILE A 747 -7.26 29.66 3.55
CA ILE A 747 -7.17 28.36 4.24
C ILE A 747 -6.10 27.48 3.58
N HIS A 748 -6.11 27.39 2.26
CA HIS A 748 -5.11 26.61 1.52
C HIS A 748 -3.69 27.17 1.71
N LEU A 749 -3.51 28.49 1.71
CA LEU A 749 -2.22 29.15 1.98
C LEU A 749 -1.73 28.92 3.41
N ALA A 750 -2.61 28.66 4.38
CA ALA A 750 -2.22 28.25 5.72
C ALA A 750 -1.74 26.78 5.78
N GLY A 751 -1.97 25.99 4.73
CA GLY A 751 -1.61 24.57 4.63
C GLY A 751 -2.71 23.62 5.11
N ALA A 752 -3.95 24.12 5.16
CA ALA A 752 -5.12 23.37 5.54
C ALA A 752 -5.94 22.95 4.31
N ASN A 753 -6.52 21.75 4.38
CA ASN A 753 -7.44 21.23 3.39
C ASN A 753 -8.87 21.34 3.92
N ILE A 754 -9.77 21.91 3.13
CA ILE A 754 -11.20 22.00 3.45
C ILE A 754 -11.83 20.65 3.11
N ILE A 755 -12.58 20.08 4.05
CA ILE A 755 -13.34 18.83 3.84
C ILE A 755 -14.86 19.09 3.74
N ASP A 756 -15.34 20.16 4.38
CA ASP A 756 -16.74 20.59 4.36
C ASP A 756 -16.81 22.12 4.49
N ALA A 757 -17.75 22.75 3.79
CA ALA A 757 -18.02 24.17 3.89
C ALA A 757 -19.51 24.48 3.77
N ARG A 758 -20.00 25.31 4.69
CA ARG A 758 -21.40 25.75 4.79
C ARG A 758 -21.44 27.25 4.81
N ILE A 759 -22.14 27.81 3.83
CA ILE A 759 -22.08 29.23 3.48
C ILE A 759 -23.47 29.82 3.62
N HIS A 760 -23.59 30.84 4.47
CA HIS A 760 -24.88 31.39 4.82
C HIS A 760 -24.84 32.91 4.90
N THR A 761 -25.77 33.58 4.24
CA THR A 761 -25.95 35.03 4.34
C THR A 761 -27.13 35.35 5.25
N ALA A 762 -26.87 36.08 6.33
CA ALA A 762 -27.89 36.62 7.22
C ALA A 762 -28.66 37.77 6.55
N ARG A 763 -29.90 38.02 6.97
CA ARG A 763 -30.74 39.12 6.44
C ARG A 763 -30.14 40.52 6.67
N SER A 764 -29.21 40.63 7.59
CA SER A 764 -28.40 41.81 7.88
C SER A 764 -27.30 42.09 6.84
N GLY A 765 -27.05 41.17 5.90
CA GLY A 765 -25.96 41.28 4.92
C GLY A 765 -24.61 40.78 5.42
N TYR A 766 -24.58 40.01 6.51
CA TYR A 766 -23.37 39.34 7.00
C TYR A 766 -23.33 37.87 6.57
N ALA A 767 -22.15 37.40 6.19
CA ALA A 767 -21.84 35.99 5.99
C ALA A 767 -21.61 35.30 7.36
N VAL A 768 -22.09 34.07 7.47
CA VAL A 768 -21.96 33.17 8.63
C VAL A 768 -21.49 31.83 8.11
N ASP A 769 -20.19 31.74 7.86
CA ASP A 769 -19.60 30.65 7.08
C ASP A 769 -18.80 29.73 7.99
N ASN A 770 -19.07 28.42 7.90
CA ASN A 770 -18.39 27.39 8.68
C ASN A 770 -17.63 26.44 7.77
N PHE A 771 -16.36 26.23 8.08
CA PHE A 771 -15.48 25.29 7.38
C PHE A 771 -14.98 24.23 8.35
N LEU A 772 -14.90 22.99 7.89
CA LEU A 772 -14.13 21.94 8.55
C LEU A 772 -12.83 21.75 7.78
N VAL A 773 -11.71 21.82 8.49
CA VAL A 773 -10.38 21.74 7.89
C VAL A 773 -9.47 20.71 8.57
N GLN A 774 -8.59 20.10 7.78
CA GLN A 774 -7.62 19.10 8.23
C GLN A 774 -6.22 19.38 7.67
N ASP A 775 -5.20 18.79 8.32
CA ASP A 775 -3.83 18.71 7.78
C ASP A 775 -3.76 17.70 6.62
N HIS A 776 -2.60 17.64 5.96
CA HIS A 776 -2.35 16.70 4.85
C HIS A 776 -2.35 15.22 5.28
N ASN A 777 -2.41 14.92 6.58
CA ASN A 777 -2.53 13.58 7.14
C ASN A 777 -3.97 13.30 7.64
N ALA A 778 -4.95 14.11 7.25
CA ALA A 778 -6.35 14.02 7.67
C ALA A 778 -6.56 14.11 9.19
N ARG A 779 -5.79 14.99 9.87
CA ARG A 779 -5.89 15.26 11.31
C ARG A 779 -6.29 16.72 11.58
N PRO A 780 -6.93 17.00 12.73
CA PRO A 780 -7.21 18.38 13.15
C PRO A 780 -5.92 19.13 13.51
N PHE A 781 -5.93 20.45 13.30
CA PHE A 781 -4.91 21.37 13.80
C PHE A 781 -5.14 21.62 15.28
N ARG A 782 -4.24 21.12 16.13
CA ARG A 782 -4.35 21.19 17.59
C ARG A 782 -3.54 22.32 18.22
N GLU A 783 -2.51 22.79 17.53
CA GLU A 783 -1.61 23.81 18.06
C GLU A 783 -2.17 25.21 17.81
N ALA A 784 -2.18 26.06 18.84
CA ALA A 784 -2.66 27.44 18.73
C ALA A 784 -1.94 28.23 17.61
N GLY A 785 -0.63 28.00 17.41
CA GLY A 785 0.13 28.62 16.32
C GLY A 785 -0.26 28.15 14.92
N GLN A 786 -0.85 26.96 14.77
CA GLN A 786 -1.41 26.49 13.50
C GLN A 786 -2.75 27.18 13.22
N MET A 787 -3.62 27.23 14.22
CA MET A 787 -4.92 27.92 14.14
C MET A 787 -4.75 29.41 13.84
N ALA A 788 -3.85 30.10 14.54
CA ALA A 788 -3.54 31.50 14.28
C ALA A 788 -3.02 31.77 12.85
N ARG A 789 -2.33 30.79 12.22
CA ARG A 789 -1.92 30.90 10.81
C ARG A 789 -3.11 30.81 9.86
N ILE A 790 -4.10 29.98 10.17
CA ILE A 790 -5.35 29.87 9.39
C ILE A 790 -6.13 31.19 9.49
N GLU A 791 -6.32 31.70 10.70
CA GLU A 791 -7.00 32.98 10.94
C GLU A 791 -6.33 34.13 10.18
N LYS A 792 -4.99 34.22 10.29
CA LYS A 792 -4.21 35.22 9.56
C LYS A 792 -4.34 35.05 8.04
N GLY A 793 -4.26 33.81 7.54
CA GLY A 793 -4.37 33.52 6.11
C GLY A 793 -5.72 33.93 5.52
N ILE A 794 -6.81 33.68 6.23
CA ILE A 794 -8.16 34.13 5.86
C ILE A 794 -8.24 35.65 5.89
N ARG A 795 -7.79 36.28 6.99
CA ARG A 795 -7.82 37.74 7.15
C ARG A 795 -7.04 38.46 6.04
N ASP A 796 -5.83 37.99 5.72
CA ASP A 796 -4.99 38.55 4.68
C ASP A 796 -5.62 38.40 3.28
N ALA A 797 -6.30 37.27 3.03
CA ALA A 797 -7.01 37.01 1.78
C ALA A 797 -8.26 37.90 1.61
N LEU A 798 -9.00 38.15 2.69
CA LEU A 798 -10.20 39.00 2.69
C LEU A 798 -9.86 40.49 2.53
N LEU A 799 -8.78 40.95 3.17
CA LEU A 799 -8.33 42.35 3.08
C LEU A 799 -7.58 42.68 1.77
N ALA A 800 -7.52 41.73 0.82
CA ALA A 800 -6.78 41.86 -0.44
C ALA A 800 -5.30 42.31 -0.26
N LYS A 801 -4.70 42.04 0.91
CA LYS A 801 -3.31 42.39 1.23
C LYS A 801 -2.29 41.49 0.52
N VAL A 802 -2.77 40.49 -0.20
CA VAL A 802 -1.97 39.45 -0.86
C VAL A 802 -2.55 39.16 -2.24
N GLU A 803 -1.72 39.21 -3.28
CA GLU A 803 -2.06 38.60 -4.56
C GLU A 803 -2.14 37.08 -4.37
N LEU A 804 -3.36 36.55 -4.34
CA LEU A 804 -3.65 35.14 -4.06
C LEU A 804 -3.07 34.22 -5.14
N VAL A 805 -3.15 34.60 -6.41
CA VAL A 805 -2.85 33.73 -7.56
C VAL A 805 -1.37 33.28 -7.62
N PRO A 806 -0.35 34.17 -7.51
CA PRO A 806 1.06 33.75 -7.56
C PRO A 806 1.47 32.88 -6.36
N LYS A 807 0.96 33.16 -5.16
CA LYS A 807 1.30 32.39 -3.95
C LYS A 807 0.64 31.02 -3.89
N LEU A 808 -0.56 30.89 -4.48
CA LEU A 808 -1.23 29.60 -4.61
C LEU A 808 -0.51 28.69 -5.61
N ALA A 809 0.09 29.25 -6.67
CA ALA A 809 0.91 28.52 -7.64
C ALA A 809 2.29 28.11 -7.08
N ALA A 810 2.91 28.95 -6.26
CA ALA A 810 4.25 28.74 -5.71
C ALA A 810 4.34 27.67 -4.60
N ARG A 811 3.21 27.10 -4.14
CA ARG A 811 3.21 26.06 -3.11
C ARG A 811 2.95 24.68 -3.75
N PRO A 812 3.99 23.90 -4.07
CA PRO A 812 3.79 22.55 -4.58
C PRO A 812 3.10 21.69 -3.50
N LEU A 813 2.13 20.86 -3.91
CA LEU A 813 1.72 19.72 -3.10
C LEU A 813 2.98 18.91 -2.80
N ALA A 814 3.17 18.50 -1.55
CA ALA A 814 4.27 17.63 -1.18
C ALA A 814 4.13 16.30 -1.93
N HIS A 815 4.94 16.14 -2.98
CA HIS A 815 5.00 15.01 -3.92
C HIS A 815 3.78 14.89 -4.84
N SER A 816 3.87 15.45 -6.05
CA SER A 816 2.99 15.09 -7.17
C SER A 816 3.29 13.65 -7.60
N ARG A 817 2.71 12.70 -6.85
CA ARG A 817 2.52 11.30 -7.27
C ARG A 817 1.57 11.22 -8.49
N ALA A 818 0.90 12.34 -8.78
CA ALA A 818 -0.26 12.46 -9.66
C ALA A 818 -0.01 12.49 -11.16
N LYS A 819 1.25 12.40 -11.57
CA LYS A 819 1.61 12.24 -12.99
C LYS A 819 1.43 10.80 -13.48
N ALA A 820 1.30 9.81 -12.58
CA ALA A 820 1.14 8.41 -12.97
C ALA A 820 -0.26 8.06 -13.52
N PHE A 821 -1.27 8.86 -13.19
CA PHE A 821 -2.67 8.63 -13.55
C PHE A 821 -3.22 9.74 -14.43
N ASP A 822 -3.86 9.38 -15.54
CA ASP A 822 -4.60 10.34 -16.36
C ASP A 822 -6.02 10.49 -15.81
N VAL A 823 -6.30 11.63 -15.16
CA VAL A 823 -7.61 11.95 -14.58
C VAL A 823 -8.18 13.11 -15.37
N ALA A 824 -8.95 12.78 -16.41
CA ALA A 824 -9.66 13.77 -17.19
C ALA A 824 -10.76 14.43 -16.32
N PRO A 825 -10.81 15.78 -16.25
CA PRO A 825 -11.82 16.46 -15.46
C PRO A 825 -13.21 16.21 -16.05
N ARG A 826 -14.21 16.06 -15.17
CA ARG A 826 -15.62 15.88 -15.51
C ARG A 826 -16.47 16.76 -14.63
N VAL A 827 -17.53 17.31 -15.21
CA VAL A 827 -18.51 18.12 -14.50
C VAL A 827 -19.89 17.50 -14.75
N GLY A 828 -20.64 17.27 -13.68
CA GLY A 828 -22.00 16.77 -13.72
C GLY A 828 -22.95 17.74 -13.03
N PHE A 829 -24.19 17.81 -13.54
CA PHE A 829 -25.26 18.59 -12.94
C PHE A 829 -26.41 17.66 -12.54
N ASP A 830 -26.88 17.80 -11.31
CA ASP A 830 -27.99 17.04 -10.76
C ASP A 830 -29.00 17.99 -10.12
N ASN A 831 -30.00 18.38 -10.91
CA ASN A 831 -31.06 19.29 -10.46
C ASN A 831 -32.17 18.57 -9.67
N ASP A 832 -32.15 17.24 -9.61
CA ASP A 832 -33.16 16.43 -8.91
C ASP A 832 -32.69 16.06 -7.49
N ALA A 833 -31.38 16.09 -7.24
CA ALA A 833 -30.72 15.87 -5.96
C ALA A 833 -31.20 16.71 -4.78
N SER A 834 -31.64 17.93 -5.05
CA SER A 834 -32.12 18.87 -4.05
C SER A 834 -33.42 19.46 -4.53
N ASN A 835 -34.31 19.86 -3.63
CA ASN A 835 -35.52 20.61 -4.04
C ASN A 835 -35.22 22.10 -4.35
N HIS A 836 -34.10 22.64 -3.87
CA HIS A 836 -33.83 24.09 -3.89
C HIS A 836 -32.57 24.48 -4.67
N PHE A 837 -31.58 23.59 -4.72
CA PHE A 837 -30.28 23.90 -5.31
C PHE A 837 -30.03 23.16 -6.62
N THR A 838 -29.21 23.75 -7.49
CA THR A 838 -28.53 22.99 -8.55
C THR A 838 -27.30 22.37 -7.93
N VAL A 839 -27.18 21.05 -8.01
CA VAL A 839 -25.99 20.33 -7.51
C VAL A 839 -25.01 20.15 -8.64
N ILE A 840 -23.78 20.63 -8.46
CA ILE A 840 -22.69 20.52 -9.43
C ILE A 840 -21.62 19.60 -8.82
N GLU A 841 -21.34 18.48 -9.47
CA GLU A 841 -20.25 17.58 -9.08
C GLU A 841 -19.08 17.77 -10.05
N VAL A 842 -17.92 18.15 -9.53
CA VAL A 842 -16.68 18.29 -10.30
C VAL A 842 -15.71 17.21 -9.86
N THR A 843 -15.36 16.30 -10.77
CA THR A 843 -14.29 15.32 -10.55
C THR A 843 -13.06 15.74 -11.35
N ALA A 844 -11.92 15.92 -10.69
CA ALA A 844 -10.67 16.30 -11.33
C ALA A 844 -9.46 15.77 -10.55
N ARG A 845 -8.25 15.83 -11.14
CA ARG A 845 -7.02 15.54 -10.39
C ARG A 845 -6.86 16.52 -9.23
N ASP A 846 -6.62 16.03 -8.03
CA ASP A 846 -6.33 16.82 -6.84
C ASP A 846 -4.99 17.56 -6.99
N ARG A 847 -5.01 18.87 -6.77
CA ARG A 847 -3.91 19.81 -7.08
C ARG A 847 -3.95 21.01 -6.13
N PRO A 848 -2.82 21.72 -5.96
CA PRO A 848 -2.82 22.97 -5.20
C PRO A 848 -3.94 23.90 -5.68
N ALA A 849 -4.69 24.44 -4.73
CA ALA A 849 -5.74 25.43 -4.95
C ALA A 849 -6.88 25.03 -5.90
N LEU A 850 -7.14 23.73 -6.16
CA LEU A 850 -8.24 23.29 -7.01
C LEU A 850 -9.60 23.89 -6.57
N LEU A 851 -9.96 23.74 -5.29
CA LEU A 851 -11.20 24.27 -4.74
C LEU A 851 -11.32 25.79 -4.92
N ASN A 852 -10.23 26.54 -4.71
CA ASN A 852 -10.20 27.98 -4.95
C ASN A 852 -10.48 28.32 -6.42
N ARG A 853 -9.89 27.58 -7.36
CA ARG A 853 -10.10 27.77 -8.80
C ARG A 853 -11.54 27.48 -9.20
N LEU A 854 -12.11 26.38 -8.72
CA LEU A 854 -13.51 26.02 -8.97
C LEU A 854 -14.46 27.06 -8.38
N ALA A 855 -14.25 27.46 -7.13
CA ALA A 855 -15.03 28.50 -6.45
C ALA A 855 -14.95 29.85 -7.21
N HIS A 856 -13.78 30.21 -7.74
CA HIS A 856 -13.63 31.42 -8.54
C HIS A 856 -14.35 31.32 -9.90
N ALA A 857 -14.35 30.15 -10.53
CA ALA A 857 -15.12 29.92 -11.76
C ALA A 857 -16.64 30.01 -11.53
N LEU A 858 -17.15 29.42 -10.46
CA LEU A 858 -18.56 29.55 -10.04
C LEU A 858 -18.93 31.01 -9.79
N TYR A 859 -18.05 31.75 -9.11
CA TYR A 859 -18.23 33.19 -8.88
C TYR A 859 -18.30 33.97 -10.20
N LYS A 860 -17.39 33.73 -11.15
CA LYS A 860 -17.41 34.38 -12.47
C LYS A 860 -18.65 34.01 -13.29
N ALA A 861 -19.20 32.83 -13.05
CA ALA A 861 -20.48 32.39 -13.61
C ALA A 861 -21.70 32.92 -12.84
N ASN A 862 -21.55 33.92 -11.96
CA ASN A 862 -22.63 34.55 -11.20
C ASN A 862 -23.47 33.53 -10.39
N LEU A 863 -22.81 32.53 -9.82
CA LEU A 863 -23.45 31.54 -8.95
C LEU A 863 -23.14 31.85 -7.48
N ILE A 864 -24.13 31.58 -6.62
CA ILE A 864 -24.00 31.65 -5.17
C ILE A 864 -23.85 30.23 -4.65
N VAL A 865 -22.76 29.97 -3.92
CA VAL A 865 -22.49 28.68 -3.26
C VAL A 865 -23.12 28.71 -1.88
N HIS A 866 -23.96 27.72 -1.55
CA HIS A 866 -24.59 27.56 -0.23
C HIS A 866 -23.93 26.47 0.60
N SER A 867 -23.44 25.41 -0.05
CA SER A 867 -22.58 24.41 0.59
C SER A 867 -21.62 23.78 -0.42
N ALA A 868 -20.48 23.33 0.07
CA ALA A 868 -19.47 22.61 -0.70
C ALA A 868 -18.93 21.42 0.10
N HIS A 869 -18.96 20.24 -0.50
CA HIS A 869 -18.50 18.99 0.12
C HIS A 869 -17.31 18.48 -0.68
N ILE A 870 -16.16 18.33 -0.02
CA ILE A 870 -14.86 18.13 -0.69
C ILE A 870 -14.33 16.77 -0.31
N THR A 871 -14.33 15.85 -1.28
CA THR A 871 -13.86 14.48 -1.04
C THR A 871 -12.64 14.17 -1.90
N ALA A 872 -11.52 13.82 -1.24
CA ALA A 872 -10.33 13.30 -1.91
C ALA A 872 -10.40 11.77 -2.04
N TYR A 873 -10.21 11.27 -3.26
CA TYR A 873 -10.09 9.86 -3.63
C TYR A 873 -8.72 9.60 -4.24
N GLY A 874 -7.72 9.27 -3.41
CA GLY A 874 -6.35 9.09 -3.88
C GLY A 874 -5.78 10.39 -4.44
N GLU A 875 -5.78 10.54 -5.76
CA GLU A 875 -5.30 11.74 -6.47
C GLU A 875 -6.39 12.43 -7.29
N ALA A 876 -7.64 11.99 -7.17
CA ALA A 876 -8.78 12.70 -7.71
C ALA A 876 -9.51 13.41 -6.55
N ALA A 877 -9.89 14.66 -6.75
CA ALA A 877 -10.86 15.34 -5.93
C ALA A 877 -12.24 15.20 -6.59
N ALA A 878 -13.26 14.98 -5.77
CA ALA A 878 -14.66 15.06 -6.14
C ALA A 878 -15.32 16.12 -5.26
N ASP A 879 -15.53 17.29 -5.84
CA ASP A 879 -16.07 18.46 -5.16
C ASP A 879 -17.52 18.65 -5.58
N THR A 880 -18.44 18.62 -4.61
CA THR A 880 -19.87 18.84 -4.84
C THR A 880 -20.28 20.22 -4.33
N PHE A 881 -20.84 21.05 -5.20
CA PHE A 881 -21.34 22.38 -4.87
C PHE A 881 -22.87 22.45 -4.99
N TYR A 882 -23.51 23.00 -3.96
CA TYR A 882 -24.93 23.33 -3.97
C TYR A 882 -25.09 24.82 -4.27
N VAL A 883 -25.62 25.14 -5.44
CA VAL A 883 -25.64 26.52 -5.95
C VAL A 883 -27.02 27.01 -6.35
N THR A 884 -27.18 28.34 -6.35
CA THR A 884 -28.27 29.06 -7.02
C THR A 884 -27.70 30.13 -7.94
N ASP A 885 -28.52 30.65 -8.85
CA ASP A 885 -28.23 31.93 -9.50
C ASP A 885 -28.43 33.12 -8.53
N LEU A 886 -28.17 34.34 -9.03
CA LEU A 886 -28.35 35.58 -8.27
C LEU A 886 -29.80 35.87 -7.86
N THR A 887 -30.79 35.18 -8.45
CA THR A 887 -32.21 35.28 -8.10
C THR A 887 -32.65 34.22 -7.09
N ALA A 888 -31.69 33.46 -6.54
CA ALA A 888 -31.92 32.32 -5.65
C ALA A 888 -32.70 31.16 -6.30
N ALA A 889 -32.65 31.05 -7.63
CA ALA A 889 -33.27 29.96 -8.39
C ALA A 889 -32.24 28.91 -8.84
N LYS A 890 -32.75 27.71 -9.17
CA LYS A 890 -31.94 26.67 -9.82
C LYS A 890 -31.58 27.04 -11.24
N VAL A 891 -30.38 26.69 -11.66
CA VAL A 891 -29.94 26.78 -13.05
C VAL A 891 -30.44 25.56 -13.83
N LYS A 892 -31.40 25.78 -14.75
CA LYS A 892 -31.97 24.72 -15.59
C LYS A 892 -31.77 24.91 -17.09
N ALA A 893 -31.44 26.13 -17.52
CA ALA A 893 -31.27 26.45 -18.94
C ALA A 893 -30.05 25.71 -19.52
N PRO A 894 -30.20 24.88 -20.57
CA PRO A 894 -29.11 24.07 -21.12
C PRO A 894 -27.88 24.88 -21.53
N ASP A 895 -28.08 26.02 -22.19
CA ASP A 895 -26.97 26.88 -22.64
C ASP A 895 -26.18 27.43 -21.44
N ARG A 896 -26.87 27.77 -20.34
CA ARG A 896 -26.23 28.25 -19.12
C ARG A 896 -25.44 27.14 -18.43
N LEU A 897 -25.98 25.92 -18.41
CA LEU A 897 -25.28 24.75 -17.87
C LEU A 897 -23.99 24.46 -18.66
N ALA A 898 -24.05 24.51 -20.00
CA ALA A 898 -22.89 24.31 -20.86
C ALA A 898 -21.80 25.38 -20.66
N GLU A 899 -22.19 26.65 -20.46
CA GLU A 899 -21.25 27.73 -20.12
C GLU A 899 -20.53 27.49 -18.79
N ILE A 900 -21.28 27.10 -17.76
CA ILE A 900 -20.74 26.76 -16.44
C ILE A 900 -19.83 25.54 -16.53
N GLU A 901 -20.23 24.51 -17.29
CA GLU A 901 -19.45 23.30 -17.53
C GLU A 901 -18.08 23.63 -18.13
N ALA A 902 -18.06 24.41 -19.22
CA ALA A 902 -16.84 24.83 -19.89
C ALA A 902 -15.90 25.62 -18.96
N ALA A 903 -16.46 26.53 -18.15
CA ALA A 903 -15.69 27.32 -17.19
C ALA A 903 -15.06 26.44 -16.09
N LEU A 904 -15.80 25.46 -15.57
CA LEU A 904 -15.31 24.53 -14.55
C LEU A 904 -14.29 23.54 -15.10
N LEU A 905 -14.49 23.01 -16.31
CA LEU A 905 -13.51 22.15 -16.99
C LEU A 905 -12.21 22.91 -17.24
N ALA A 906 -12.27 24.16 -17.71
CA ALA A 906 -11.09 25.01 -17.85
C ALA A 906 -10.40 25.26 -16.51
N ALA A 907 -11.19 25.54 -15.45
CA ALA A 907 -10.69 25.74 -14.09
C ALA A 907 -10.12 24.46 -13.47
N ALA A 908 -10.46 23.26 -13.95
CA ALA A 908 -9.91 21.99 -13.51
C ALA A 908 -8.75 21.46 -14.39
N SER A 909 -8.47 22.11 -15.52
CA SER A 909 -7.55 21.61 -16.55
C SER A 909 -6.06 21.67 -16.17
N ASP A 910 -5.30 20.73 -16.76
CA ASP A 910 -3.83 20.63 -16.69
C ASP A 910 -3.13 21.85 -17.28
N GLN A 911 -3.58 22.28 -18.47
CA GLN A 911 -3.02 23.44 -19.15
C GLN A 911 -3.11 24.70 -18.28
N ARG A 912 -4.23 24.87 -17.57
CA ARG A 912 -4.39 26.01 -16.66
C ARG A 912 -3.50 25.91 -15.42
N GLN A 913 -3.19 24.70 -14.95
CA GLN A 913 -2.21 24.50 -13.88
C GLN A 913 -0.80 24.88 -14.35
N GLU A 914 -0.38 24.42 -15.52
CA GLU A 914 0.94 24.74 -16.08
C GLU A 914 1.12 26.25 -16.30
N GLN A 915 0.09 26.92 -16.82
CA GLN A 915 0.09 28.39 -16.97
C GLN A 915 0.30 29.12 -15.64
N LEU A 916 -0.28 28.62 -14.55
CA LEU A 916 -0.17 29.23 -13.23
C LEU A 916 1.18 28.93 -12.58
N GLU A 917 1.73 27.73 -12.77
CA GLU A 917 3.07 27.36 -12.29
C GLU A 917 4.19 28.13 -13.00
N GLN A 918 3.95 28.58 -14.24
CA GLN A 918 4.88 29.37 -15.05
C GLN A 918 4.76 30.89 -14.82
N ALA A 919 3.66 31.36 -14.22
CA ALA A 919 3.37 32.76 -13.95
C ALA A 919 3.82 33.17 -12.55
#